data_AF-A0A1H4VWU4-F1
#
_entry.id   AF-A0A1H4VWU4-F1
#
_cell.length_a   1.000
_cell.length_b   1.000
_cell.length_c   1.000
_cell.angle_alpha   90.00
_cell.angle_beta   90.00
_cell.angle_gamma   90.00
#
_symmetry.space_group_name_H-M   'P 1'
#
loop_
_entity.id
_entity.type
_entity.pdbx_description
1 polymer ?
#
loop_
_entity_poly.entity_id
_entity_poly.type
_entity_poly.pdbx_seq_one_letter_code
_entity_poly.pdbx_strand_id
1 'polypeptide(L)'
;MSGEPDPRQPADEEQSPAAAPAVHTDEAADGAPADRPQDAWAARRDLEDHAPRSMAFGAETRLAGGVLGGVNHGIGGGFFHGDVHVDARTHVHYGFGALSAAHSSGEIRAAMLSGIAACFADPGPAFTALVEQLREERVLVLSGPRSSGRRTAALMLLHRLGLSPVHSLARDTSPHALLPESDDDAGAQGHLLCDLETDRNKPLRDVDLLALRDRLGRRDAYLVITIGPTACLEDVRPRPWQPPAPADVLAAHLRARLDEDTAADLLALPVVAEFLARDHQPRETSAFASVLVEHTAGNASGEDVGNFSLAALEDQVREWFEEDDTVLHLREKSFLIALAAFDDGPYALTAEVSDRLYARLQETADSQLPAAVPVFGTHIGRRLQRARALRYEADEPTEWGPVRQVKAAFRDDRTSLVLLREVWTGHPSARPALVQWLQELAKDGRPLVRTRASSTVAVLAHTDLPSAMALVIEPWAASPLYGPRTVAVHALALAHRIGTPNVPQILDAWCDSDALHLRWVAIRTHGLIGPERPVETLAALRTAAHREDRDDPEEAPGQDDGELGEALAESVELLLLSTANDQVLDELLRTQERDRRMRTLAMNGFLGACGRTERGAPKGRPIVLDWYATSLTTHTPAATGIRSLMRTALNDRDHRKHALDVLSRWVLSAEGVPGAESALSHLLSGLAVDEQERRRISHLLRTLTGDDGTQPPLANRLLAALPLP
;
A
#
# COMPACT_ATOMS: atom_id res chain seq x y z
N MET A 1 89.49 5.47 -48.61
CA MET A 1 88.52 4.42 -48.98
C MET A 1 88.26 3.60 -47.72
N SER A 2 87.68 4.16 -46.66
CA SER A 2 86.32 4.72 -46.50
C SER A 2 85.26 3.62 -46.50
N GLY A 3 84.87 3.21 -45.29
CA GLY A 3 83.86 2.20 -45.01
C GLY A 3 83.92 1.76 -43.54
N GLU A 4 83.56 2.66 -42.64
CA GLU A 4 83.36 2.47 -41.18
C GLU A 4 82.10 3.30 -40.81
N PRO A 5 81.45 3.20 -39.64
CA PRO A 5 81.35 2.14 -38.60
C PRO A 5 79.86 1.74 -38.32
N ASP A 6 79.50 0.57 -37.76
CA ASP A 6 79.56 0.07 -36.36
C ASP A 6 78.25 0.33 -35.55
N PRO A 7 78.05 -0.18 -34.31
CA PRO A 7 77.10 -1.23 -33.97
C PRO A 7 76.00 -0.73 -32.99
N ARG A 8 74.92 -1.49 -32.81
CA ARG A 8 73.84 -1.12 -31.86
C ARG A 8 73.80 -2.03 -30.65
N GLN A 9 74.08 -1.44 -29.47
CA GLN A 9 73.31 -1.46 -28.21
C GLN A 9 74.25 -1.20 -27.00
N PRO A 10 73.78 -0.80 -25.80
CA PRO A 10 72.49 -0.19 -25.39
C PRO A 10 72.68 1.02 -24.41
N ALA A 11 71.61 1.71 -24.01
CA ALA A 11 71.28 2.08 -22.61
C ALA A 11 70.15 3.15 -22.50
N ASP A 12 69.17 2.83 -21.64
CA ASP A 12 68.32 3.67 -20.78
C ASP A 12 67.55 4.88 -21.35
N GLU A 13 66.23 4.71 -21.51
CA GLU A 13 65.24 5.78 -21.37
C GLU A 13 63.97 5.29 -20.65
N GLU A 14 63.39 6.23 -19.91
CA GLU A 14 62.37 6.11 -18.88
C GLU A 14 61.03 5.50 -19.35
N GLN A 15 60.46 4.65 -18.49
CA GLN A 15 59.13 4.06 -18.69
C GLN A 15 58.02 5.09 -18.39
N SER A 16 57.40 5.60 -19.45
CA SER A 16 55.97 5.97 -19.45
C SER A 16 55.18 4.82 -20.09
N PRO A 17 54.16 4.25 -19.44
CA PRO A 17 53.33 3.24 -20.09
C PRO A 17 52.29 3.89 -20.99
N ALA A 18 52.39 3.55 -22.27
CA ALA A 18 51.50 3.93 -23.35
C ALA A 18 50.12 3.26 -23.25
N ALA A 19 49.16 3.97 -23.83
CA ALA A 19 47.81 3.63 -24.24
C ALA A 19 47.44 2.13 -24.31
N ALA A 20 46.34 1.82 -23.63
CA ALA A 20 45.59 0.57 -23.73
C ALA A 20 45.03 0.33 -25.16
N PRO A 21 44.89 -0.94 -25.59
CA PRO A 21 44.34 -1.26 -26.90
C PRO A 21 42.84 -0.96 -26.95
N ALA A 22 42.41 -0.44 -28.10
CA ALA A 22 41.03 -0.10 -28.41
C ALA A 22 40.08 -1.27 -28.14
N VAL A 23 39.13 -1.04 -27.23
CA VAL A 23 37.95 -1.88 -27.05
C VAL A 23 37.11 -1.75 -28.32
N HIS A 24 37.00 -2.84 -29.06
CA HIS A 24 35.88 -3.04 -29.98
C HIS A 24 34.59 -2.99 -29.16
N THR A 25 33.93 -1.84 -29.15
CA THR A 25 32.50 -1.72 -28.86
C THR A 25 31.76 -2.44 -29.98
N ASP A 26 31.54 -3.74 -29.82
CA ASP A 26 30.43 -4.39 -30.48
C ASP A 26 29.16 -3.79 -29.86
N GLU A 27 28.44 -3.05 -30.70
CA GLU A 27 27.09 -2.56 -30.49
C GLU A 27 26.17 -3.77 -30.22
N ALA A 28 26.05 -4.15 -28.95
CA ALA A 28 24.86 -4.83 -28.46
C ALA A 28 23.74 -3.79 -28.37
N ALA A 29 23.19 -3.42 -29.53
CA ALA A 29 21.88 -2.79 -29.64
C ALA A 29 20.81 -3.86 -29.32
N ASP A 30 20.72 -4.24 -28.04
CA ASP A 30 19.58 -4.98 -27.52
C ASP A 30 18.40 -4.01 -27.44
N GLY A 31 17.33 -4.35 -28.16
CA GLY A 31 16.15 -3.52 -28.34
C GLY A 31 15.41 -3.26 -27.04
N ALA A 32 15.74 -2.16 -26.36
CA ALA A 32 14.82 -1.55 -25.42
C ALA A 32 13.52 -1.20 -26.17
N PRO A 33 12.34 -1.64 -25.68
CA PRO A 33 11.08 -1.26 -26.31
C PRO A 33 11.01 0.27 -26.37
N ALA A 34 10.64 0.80 -27.54
CA ALA A 34 10.43 2.24 -27.70
C ALA A 34 9.45 2.71 -26.60
N ASP A 35 9.83 3.73 -25.84
CA ASP A 35 8.98 4.30 -24.81
C ASP A 35 7.74 4.90 -25.48
N ARG A 36 6.61 4.23 -25.30
CA ARG A 36 5.32 4.61 -25.89
C ARG A 36 4.30 4.76 -24.76
N PRO A 37 3.32 5.67 -24.92
CA PRO A 37 2.26 5.81 -23.94
C PRO A 37 1.51 4.49 -23.78
N GLN A 38 1.30 4.09 -22.52
CA GLN A 38 0.42 2.96 -22.22
C GLN A 38 -1.02 3.35 -22.60
N ASP A 39 -1.73 2.43 -23.26
CA ASP A 39 -3.16 2.55 -23.57
C ASP A 39 -3.97 2.91 -22.30
N ALA A 40 -4.83 3.92 -22.37
CA ALA A 40 -5.51 4.45 -21.19
C ALA A 40 -6.44 3.44 -20.51
N TRP A 41 -7.06 2.56 -21.30
CA TRP A 41 -7.91 1.50 -20.78
C TRP A 41 -7.08 0.44 -20.04
N ALA A 42 -5.92 0.07 -20.57
CA ALA A 42 -4.97 -0.79 -19.87
C ALA A 42 -4.46 -0.15 -18.56
N ALA A 43 -4.08 1.13 -18.60
CA ALA A 43 -3.62 1.86 -17.41
C ALA A 43 -4.71 1.92 -16.32
N ARG A 44 -5.97 2.17 -16.71
CA ARG A 44 -7.11 2.12 -15.78
C ARG A 44 -7.29 0.74 -15.15
N ARG A 45 -7.15 -0.34 -15.91
CA ARG A 45 -7.23 -1.71 -15.36
C ARG A 45 -6.10 -1.99 -14.38
N ASP A 46 -4.86 -1.64 -14.73
CA ASP A 46 -3.72 -1.79 -13.82
C ASP A 46 -3.91 -1.00 -12.52
N LEU A 47 -4.58 0.15 -12.60
CA LEU A 47 -4.97 0.93 -11.44
C LEU A 47 -6.06 0.24 -10.61
N GLU A 48 -7.11 -0.30 -11.24
CA GLU A 48 -8.19 -1.05 -10.58
C GLU A 48 -7.70 -2.35 -9.93
N ASP A 49 -6.83 -3.10 -10.61
CA ASP A 49 -6.31 -4.40 -10.18
C ASP A 49 -5.29 -4.29 -9.02
N HIS A 50 -4.55 -3.18 -8.95
CA HIS A 50 -3.41 -3.05 -8.04
C HIS A 50 -3.53 -1.92 -7.01
N ALA A 51 -4.56 -1.08 -7.05
CA ALA A 51 -4.79 -0.10 -6.00
C ALA A 51 -5.02 -0.79 -4.64
N PRO A 52 -4.54 -0.20 -3.52
CA PRO A 52 -4.90 -0.67 -2.19
C PRO A 52 -6.42 -0.73 -2.02
N ARG A 53 -6.94 -1.70 -1.25
CA ARG A 53 -8.39 -1.84 -1.02
C ARG A 53 -9.03 -0.57 -0.47
N SER A 54 -8.30 0.18 0.35
CA SER A 54 -8.73 1.48 0.90
C SER A 54 -8.92 2.57 -0.17
N MET A 55 -8.43 2.35 -1.41
CA MET A 55 -8.47 3.30 -2.52
C MET A 55 -9.08 2.72 -3.81
N ALA A 56 -9.63 1.49 -3.76
CA ALA A 56 -10.12 0.79 -4.95
C ALA A 56 -11.33 1.50 -5.60
N PHE A 57 -11.38 1.50 -6.94
CA PHE A 57 -12.47 2.09 -7.72
C PHE A 57 -13.74 1.22 -7.62
N GLY A 58 -14.88 1.82 -7.27
CA GLY A 58 -16.18 1.15 -7.25
C GLY A 58 -16.63 0.59 -5.89
N ALA A 59 -15.80 0.68 -4.86
CA ALA A 59 -16.27 0.54 -3.48
C ALA A 59 -16.82 1.90 -3.00
N GLU A 60 -18.03 1.93 -2.45
CA GLU A 60 -18.63 3.14 -1.84
C GLU A 60 -17.87 3.65 -0.60
N THR A 61 -16.67 3.13 -0.34
CA THR A 61 -15.77 3.62 0.69
C THR A 61 -15.10 4.90 0.21
N ARG A 62 -15.81 6.02 0.29
CA ARG A 62 -15.11 7.27 0.62
C ARG A 62 -14.39 7.01 1.94
N LEU A 63 -13.08 7.27 1.98
CA LEU A 63 -12.33 7.39 3.23
C LEU A 63 -12.96 8.54 4.01
N ALA A 64 -14.03 8.25 4.74
CA ALA A 64 -14.84 9.22 5.43
C ALA A 64 -14.02 9.76 6.62
N GLY A 65 -13.43 10.94 6.43
CA GLY A 65 -13.25 12.02 7.41
C GLY A 65 -12.50 11.80 8.73
N GLY A 66 -12.28 10.57 9.21
CA GLY A 66 -11.68 10.31 10.52
C GLY A 66 -10.23 9.87 10.48
N VAL A 67 -9.85 9.01 9.53
CA VAL A 67 -8.49 8.40 9.49
C VAL A 67 -7.45 9.33 8.88
N LEU A 68 -7.86 10.23 7.97
CA LEU A 68 -6.98 11.18 7.28
C LEU A 68 -7.27 12.65 7.63
N GLY A 69 -8.36 12.93 8.34
CA GLY A 69 -8.83 14.28 8.68
C GLY A 69 -8.05 14.96 9.83
N GLY A 70 -6.80 14.58 10.06
CA GLY A 70 -5.94 15.24 11.04
C GLY A 70 -5.80 16.72 10.66
N VAL A 71 -6.22 17.61 11.56
CA VAL A 71 -6.12 19.05 11.35
C VAL A 71 -4.64 19.40 11.22
N ASN A 72 -4.21 19.71 9.99
CA ASN A 72 -2.89 20.25 9.68
C ASN A 72 -2.74 21.63 10.35
N HIS A 73 -2.33 21.64 11.61
CA HIS A 73 -1.67 22.80 12.18
C HIS A 73 -0.24 22.78 11.65
N GLY A 74 -0.02 23.54 10.57
CA GLY A 74 1.29 24.08 10.29
C GLY A 74 1.86 24.65 11.59
N ILE A 75 3.13 24.35 11.84
CA ILE A 75 3.92 24.74 13.02
C ILE A 75 3.49 26.13 13.51
N GLY A 76 2.75 26.14 14.62
CA GLY A 76 2.30 27.33 15.32
C GLY A 76 2.24 26.98 16.80
N GLY A 77 3.11 27.60 17.60
CA GLY A 77 3.34 27.26 19.00
C GLY A 77 2.04 27.11 19.79
N GLY A 78 1.77 25.89 20.25
CA GLY A 78 0.66 25.56 21.15
C GLY A 78 1.19 25.35 22.55
N PHE A 79 0.58 26.03 23.52
CA PHE A 79 0.87 25.90 24.94
C PHE A 79 0.61 24.47 25.44
N PHE A 80 1.60 23.91 26.12
CA PHE A 80 1.51 22.65 26.84
C PHE A 80 0.64 22.83 28.08
N HIS A 81 -0.50 22.14 28.14
CA HIS A 81 -1.18 21.84 29.40
C HIS A 81 -1.09 20.34 29.66
N GLY A 82 -0.03 19.97 30.37
CA GLY A 82 0.24 18.66 30.91
C GLY A 82 1.53 18.80 31.71
N ASP A 83 1.54 18.33 32.96
CA ASP A 83 2.77 18.33 33.76
C ASP A 83 3.82 17.50 33.02
N VAL A 84 4.80 18.21 32.44
CA VAL A 84 6.00 17.59 31.91
C VAL A 84 6.80 17.10 33.11
N HIS A 85 6.58 15.84 33.49
CA HIS A 85 7.60 15.12 34.23
C HIS A 85 8.78 14.89 33.30
N VAL A 86 9.67 15.87 33.23
CA VAL A 86 11.05 15.68 32.81
C VAL A 86 11.72 14.80 33.87
N ASP A 87 11.47 13.49 33.83
CA ASP A 87 12.42 12.56 34.44
C ASP A 87 13.60 12.47 33.47
N ALA A 88 14.47 13.48 33.54
CA ALA A 88 15.80 13.43 32.97
C ALA A 88 16.61 12.39 33.74
N ARG A 89 16.34 11.11 33.48
CA ARG A 89 17.30 10.04 33.73
C ARG A 89 18.14 9.86 32.48
N THR A 90 19.01 10.84 32.28
CA THR A 90 20.23 10.67 31.52
C THR A 90 20.99 9.50 32.16
N HIS A 91 20.91 8.32 31.57
CA HIS A 91 21.85 7.24 31.88
C HIS A 91 23.20 7.61 31.28
N VAL A 92 23.94 8.47 31.99
CA VAL A 92 25.33 8.75 31.68
C VAL A 92 26.13 7.51 32.09
N HIS A 93 26.61 6.76 31.10
CA HIS A 93 27.60 5.71 31.32
C HIS A 93 28.95 6.35 31.70
N TYR A 94 29.17 6.59 32.99
CA TYR A 94 30.52 6.79 33.50
C TYR A 94 31.20 5.44 33.64
N GLY A 95 32.06 5.11 32.66
CA GLY A 95 33.02 4.02 32.79
C GLY A 95 34.10 4.39 33.78
N PHE A 96 33.99 3.87 35.00
CA PHE A 96 35.11 3.78 35.95
C PHE A 96 35.08 2.46 36.70
N GLY A 97 36.15 1.68 36.54
CA GLY A 97 36.71 0.80 37.55
C GLY A 97 35.91 -0.45 37.92
N ALA A 98 36.51 -1.62 37.65
CA ALA A 98 36.06 -2.91 38.17
C ALA A 98 35.82 -2.84 39.69
N LEU A 99 34.55 -2.82 40.08
CA LEU A 99 34.07 -3.10 41.42
C LEU A 99 32.96 -4.15 41.28
N SER A 100 33.06 -5.16 42.13
CA SER A 100 32.28 -6.40 42.20
C SER A 100 30.83 -6.29 41.72
N ALA A 101 30.38 -7.27 40.92
CA ALA A 101 29.02 -7.43 40.39
C ALA A 101 28.00 -7.71 41.53
N ALA A 102 27.73 -6.71 42.35
CA ALA A 102 26.71 -6.74 43.37
C ALA A 102 25.32 -6.47 42.75
N HIS A 103 24.62 -7.54 42.43
CA HIS A 103 23.16 -7.73 42.53
C HIS A 103 22.24 -6.59 42.08
N SER A 104 21.93 -6.52 40.78
CA SER A 104 20.82 -5.71 40.23
C SER A 104 19.48 -6.45 40.31
N SER A 105 19.04 -6.81 41.53
CA SER A 105 17.72 -7.40 41.80
C SER A 105 16.84 -6.45 42.61
N GLY A 106 15.59 -6.26 42.21
CA GLY A 106 14.62 -5.41 42.93
C GLY A 106 13.36 -6.18 43.32
N GLU A 107 12.90 -6.01 44.56
CA GLU A 107 11.65 -6.61 45.04
C GLU A 107 10.42 -5.94 44.41
N ILE A 108 9.47 -6.75 43.95
CA ILE A 108 8.14 -6.33 43.53
C ILE A 108 7.21 -6.43 44.73
N ARG A 109 6.69 -5.27 45.17
CA ARG A 109 5.80 -5.20 46.34
C ARG A 109 4.56 -6.08 46.17
N ALA A 110 4.18 -6.80 47.24
CA ALA A 110 2.99 -7.65 47.25
C ALA A 110 1.68 -6.90 46.90
N ALA A 111 1.58 -5.62 47.26
CA ALA A 111 0.44 -4.76 46.88
C ALA A 111 0.34 -4.58 45.35
N MET A 112 1.47 -4.47 44.65
CA MET A 112 1.50 -4.38 43.19
C MET A 112 1.05 -5.69 42.55
N LEU A 113 1.51 -6.84 43.07
CA LEU A 113 1.07 -8.17 42.60
C LEU A 113 -0.43 -8.36 42.78
N SER A 114 -0.96 -7.97 43.94
CA SER A 114 -2.40 -8.08 44.24
C SER A 114 -3.23 -7.18 43.32
N GLY A 115 -2.76 -5.96 43.03
CA GLY A 115 -3.41 -5.06 42.07
C GLY A 115 -3.43 -5.61 40.64
N ILE A 116 -2.33 -6.24 40.20
CA ILE A 116 -2.29 -6.92 38.89
C ILE A 116 -3.25 -8.11 38.88
N ALA A 117 -3.31 -8.89 39.96
CA ALA A 117 -4.18 -10.05 40.07
C ALA A 117 -5.66 -9.69 39.99
N ALA A 118 -6.06 -8.52 40.54
CA ALA A 118 -7.44 -8.04 40.47
C ALA A 118 -7.93 -7.77 39.04
N CYS A 119 -7.04 -7.35 38.15
CA CYS A 119 -7.36 -7.01 36.75
C CYS A 119 -6.94 -8.10 35.75
N PHE A 120 -6.38 -9.23 36.22
CA PHE A 120 -5.85 -10.26 35.33
C PHE A 120 -6.98 -11.12 34.77
N ALA A 121 -7.22 -11.03 33.46
CA ALA A 121 -8.15 -11.88 32.75
C ALA A 121 -7.71 -13.35 32.84
N ASP A 122 -8.66 -14.25 33.13
CA ASP A 122 -8.39 -15.69 33.20
C ASP A 122 -8.02 -16.22 31.80
N PRO A 123 -6.78 -16.69 31.55
CA PRO A 123 -6.38 -17.21 30.25
C PRO A 123 -6.86 -18.66 30.02
N GLY A 124 -7.58 -19.24 30.97
CA GLY A 124 -8.18 -20.57 30.86
C GLY A 124 -7.21 -21.73 31.17
N PRO A 125 -7.52 -22.95 30.69
CA PRO A 125 -6.83 -24.18 31.13
C PRO A 125 -5.34 -24.21 30.76
N ALA A 126 -4.94 -23.55 29.67
CA ALA A 126 -3.54 -23.46 29.26
C ALA A 126 -2.67 -22.76 30.32
N PHE A 127 -3.20 -21.74 30.99
CA PHE A 127 -2.48 -21.06 32.06
C PHE A 127 -2.37 -21.92 33.32
N THR A 128 -3.41 -22.68 33.65
CA THR A 128 -3.38 -23.64 34.76
C THR A 128 -2.28 -24.70 34.53
N ALA A 129 -2.13 -25.20 33.30
CA ALA A 129 -1.04 -26.11 32.95
C ALA A 129 0.35 -25.48 33.13
N LEU A 130 0.52 -24.18 32.86
CA LEU A 130 1.78 -23.47 33.10
C LEU A 130 2.08 -23.33 34.61
N VAL A 131 1.06 -23.15 35.46
CA VAL A 131 1.22 -23.12 36.92
C VAL A 131 1.69 -24.48 37.45
N GLU A 132 1.04 -25.57 37.01
CA GLU A 132 1.45 -26.93 37.38
C GLU A 132 2.87 -27.23 36.91
N GLN A 133 3.20 -26.86 35.67
CA GLN A 133 4.55 -27.08 35.15
C GLN A 133 5.61 -26.26 35.91
N LEU A 134 5.31 -25.02 36.29
CA LEU A 134 6.22 -24.21 37.11
C LEU A 134 6.41 -24.84 38.50
N ARG A 135 5.37 -25.47 39.06
CA ARG A 135 5.46 -26.21 40.33
C ARG A 135 6.38 -27.42 40.22
N GLU A 136 6.30 -28.17 39.12
CA GLU A 136 7.11 -29.36 38.88
C GLU A 136 8.58 -29.03 38.56
N GLU A 137 8.81 -28.12 37.62
CA GLU A 137 10.14 -27.86 37.06
C GLU A 137 10.90 -26.72 37.77
N ARG A 138 10.23 -25.92 38.62
CA ARG A 138 10.75 -24.72 39.32
C ARG A 138 11.28 -23.59 38.43
N VAL A 139 11.58 -23.87 37.16
CA VAL A 139 11.97 -22.90 36.13
C VAL A 139 11.02 -23.02 34.95
N LEU A 140 10.54 -21.88 34.46
CA LEU A 140 9.71 -21.84 33.24
C LEU A 140 10.22 -20.78 32.28
N VAL A 141 10.40 -21.16 31.01
CA VAL A 141 10.73 -20.23 29.93
C VAL A 141 9.48 -19.95 29.11
N LEU A 142 8.96 -18.72 29.19
CA LEU A 142 7.81 -18.24 28.42
C LEU A 142 8.26 -17.48 27.17
N SER A 143 7.78 -17.89 26.00
CA SER A 143 7.99 -17.17 24.74
C SER A 143 6.71 -16.50 24.26
N GLY A 144 6.80 -15.23 23.84
CA GLY A 144 5.68 -14.54 23.21
C GLY A 144 6.12 -13.29 22.47
N PRO A 145 5.25 -12.68 21.65
CA PRO A 145 5.52 -11.37 21.03
C PRO A 145 5.81 -10.29 22.08
N ARG A 146 6.48 -9.20 21.67
CA ARG A 146 6.56 -7.98 22.51
C ARG A 146 5.13 -7.48 22.78
N SER A 147 4.92 -6.88 23.95
CA SER A 147 3.62 -6.33 24.37
C SER A 147 2.45 -7.33 24.46
N SER A 148 2.71 -8.64 24.44
CA SER A 148 1.70 -9.70 24.61
C SER A 148 1.22 -9.89 26.06
N GLY A 149 1.66 -9.05 27.00
CA GLY A 149 1.39 -9.25 28.44
C GLY A 149 2.19 -10.38 29.09
N ARG A 150 3.22 -10.93 28.41
CA ARG A 150 4.06 -12.04 28.95
C ARG A 150 4.68 -11.75 30.33
N ARG A 151 5.06 -10.49 30.60
CA ARG A 151 5.54 -10.05 31.92
C ARG A 151 4.45 -10.20 32.98
N THR A 152 3.25 -9.72 32.68
CA THR A 152 2.07 -9.83 33.55
C THR A 152 1.74 -11.29 33.81
N ALA A 153 1.74 -12.13 32.76
CA ALA A 153 1.53 -13.56 32.88
C ALA A 153 2.56 -14.23 33.80
N ALA A 154 3.84 -13.91 33.64
CA ALA A 154 4.91 -14.44 34.47
C ALA A 154 4.75 -14.07 35.96
N LEU A 155 4.36 -12.83 36.25
CA LEU A 155 4.05 -12.39 37.62
C LEU A 155 2.84 -13.14 38.19
N MET A 156 1.82 -13.39 37.36
CA MET A 156 0.63 -14.11 37.79
C MET A 156 0.88 -15.60 38.02
N LEU A 157 1.78 -16.24 37.26
CA LEU A 157 2.22 -17.61 37.56
C LEU A 157 2.88 -17.69 38.94
N LEU A 158 3.79 -16.77 39.25
CA LEU A 158 4.45 -16.70 40.56
C LEU A 158 3.46 -16.39 41.68
N HIS A 159 2.53 -15.46 41.44
CA HIS A 159 1.49 -15.10 42.41
C HIS A 159 0.52 -16.26 42.71
N ARG A 160 0.13 -17.04 41.70
CA ARG A 160 -0.78 -18.21 41.85
C ARG A 160 -0.14 -19.37 42.62
N LEU A 161 1.19 -19.44 42.67
CA LEU A 161 1.91 -20.36 43.55
C LEU A 161 2.03 -19.85 45.00
N GLY A 162 1.54 -18.63 45.29
CA GLY A 162 1.60 -18.04 46.63
C GLY A 162 2.99 -17.53 47.02
N LEU A 163 3.87 -17.26 46.04
CA LEU A 163 5.25 -16.87 46.29
C LEU A 163 5.35 -15.40 46.69
N SER A 164 6.04 -15.13 47.80
CA SER A 164 6.33 -13.79 48.29
C SER A 164 7.58 -13.82 49.18
N PRO A 165 8.59 -12.96 48.95
CA PRO A 165 8.65 -11.88 47.95
C PRO A 165 8.92 -12.37 46.52
N VAL A 166 8.56 -11.53 45.52
CA VAL A 166 8.90 -11.73 44.11
C VAL A 166 9.96 -10.71 43.69
N HIS A 167 11.08 -11.15 43.13
CA HIS A 167 12.18 -10.29 42.71
C HIS A 167 12.27 -10.20 41.17
N SER A 168 12.41 -8.97 40.66
CA SER A 168 12.76 -8.73 39.26
C SER A 168 14.28 -8.66 39.11
N LEU A 169 14.80 -9.36 38.12
CA LEU A 169 16.22 -9.44 37.79
C LEU A 169 16.53 -8.59 36.54
N ALA A 170 17.74 -8.04 36.45
CA ALA A 170 18.17 -7.30 35.26
C ALA A 170 18.29 -8.22 34.03
N ARG A 171 18.04 -7.67 32.83
CA ARG A 171 17.90 -8.44 31.58
C ARG A 171 19.19 -9.09 31.09
N ASP A 172 20.33 -8.51 31.45
CA ASP A 172 21.69 -8.93 31.12
C ASP A 172 22.25 -9.97 32.11
N THR A 173 21.56 -10.15 33.24
CA THR A 173 21.95 -11.08 34.30
C THR A 173 22.17 -12.48 33.72
N SER A 174 23.38 -12.98 33.86
CA SER A 174 23.68 -14.37 33.50
C SER A 174 22.80 -15.29 34.33
N PRO A 175 22.11 -16.28 33.73
CA PRO A 175 21.32 -17.23 34.48
C PRO A 175 22.15 -17.95 35.56
N HIS A 176 23.48 -18.05 35.41
CA HIS A 176 24.37 -18.64 36.42
C HIS A 176 24.69 -17.74 37.62
N ALA A 177 24.51 -16.42 37.52
CA ALA A 177 24.81 -15.45 38.59
C ALA A 177 23.63 -15.25 39.57
N LEU A 178 22.51 -15.96 39.36
CA LEU A 178 21.17 -15.56 39.77
C LEU A 178 20.80 -15.62 41.25
N LEU A 179 21.60 -16.21 42.14
CA LEU A 179 21.18 -16.42 43.53
C LEU A 179 22.30 -15.96 44.47
N PRO A 180 22.16 -14.82 45.17
CA PRO A 180 23.04 -14.47 46.27
C PRO A 180 23.08 -15.60 47.32
N GLU A 181 24.20 -15.69 48.03
CA GLU A 181 24.29 -16.42 49.29
C GLU A 181 23.57 -15.59 50.36
N SER A 182 22.25 -15.67 50.42
CA SER A 182 21.48 -15.17 51.57
C SER A 182 21.06 -16.34 52.45
N ASP A 183 21.52 -16.32 53.69
CA ASP A 183 21.30 -17.30 54.77
C ASP A 183 19.92 -17.15 55.46
N ASP A 184 19.00 -16.39 54.88
CA ASP A 184 17.74 -16.07 55.55
C ASP A 184 16.64 -17.09 55.25
N ASP A 185 16.06 -17.59 56.33
CA ASP A 185 14.96 -18.55 56.51
C ASP A 185 13.60 -18.03 55.96
N ALA A 186 13.63 -17.36 54.80
CA ALA A 186 12.55 -16.56 54.25
C ALA A 186 11.76 -17.31 53.16
N GLY A 187 11.16 -18.45 53.51
CA GLY A 187 10.06 -19.09 52.76
C GLY A 187 10.28 -19.31 51.25
N ALA A 188 9.20 -19.61 50.52
CA ALA A 188 9.27 -19.85 49.08
C ALA A 188 9.34 -18.53 48.28
N GLN A 189 10.42 -18.32 47.52
CA GLN A 189 10.69 -17.05 46.82
C GLN A 189 10.45 -17.14 45.31
N GLY A 190 9.94 -16.05 44.72
CA GLY A 190 9.73 -15.93 43.27
C GLY A 190 10.77 -15.03 42.60
N HIS A 191 11.24 -15.41 41.42
CA HIS A 191 12.15 -14.60 40.60
C HIS A 191 11.61 -14.44 39.17
N LEU A 192 11.77 -13.25 38.61
CA LEU A 192 11.37 -12.91 37.25
C LEU A 192 12.55 -12.35 36.47
N LEU A 193 12.89 -13.01 35.36
CA LEU A 193 13.83 -12.51 34.37
C LEU A 193 13.05 -12.05 33.13
N CYS A 194 12.85 -10.75 33.02
CA CYS A 194 12.09 -10.16 31.91
C CYS A 194 12.96 -10.01 30.67
N ASP A 195 12.50 -10.52 29.53
CA ASP A 195 13.11 -10.30 28.22
C ASP A 195 14.61 -10.58 28.19
N LEU A 196 15.00 -11.80 28.59
CA LEU A 196 16.40 -12.21 28.65
C LEU A 196 17.10 -11.93 27.30
N GLU A 197 18.21 -11.20 27.37
CA GLU A 197 19.05 -10.93 26.22
C GLU A 197 19.95 -12.15 25.93
N THR A 198 19.74 -12.71 24.75
CA THR A 198 20.51 -13.85 24.22
C THR A 198 21.03 -13.50 22.84
N ASP A 199 22.26 -13.89 22.55
CA ASP A 199 22.84 -13.79 21.22
C ASP A 199 23.48 -15.13 20.81
N ARG A 200 24.12 -15.19 19.63
CA ARG A 200 24.78 -16.41 19.15
C ARG A 200 25.98 -16.83 20.01
N ASN A 201 26.60 -15.91 20.73
CA ASN A 201 27.74 -16.17 21.60
C ASN A 201 27.30 -16.55 23.03
N LYS A 202 26.10 -16.15 23.43
CA LYS A 202 25.47 -16.41 24.73
C LYS A 202 24.00 -16.89 24.54
N PRO A 203 23.81 -18.09 23.95
CA PRO A 203 22.47 -18.70 23.86
C PRO A 203 22.02 -19.21 25.22
N LEU A 204 20.71 -19.31 25.45
CA LEU A 204 20.16 -20.01 26.60
C LEU A 204 20.16 -21.52 26.34
N ARG A 205 20.87 -22.29 27.17
CA ARG A 205 21.06 -23.74 26.98
C ARG A 205 20.23 -24.55 27.96
N ASP A 206 19.87 -25.77 27.58
CA ASP A 206 19.19 -26.71 28.48
C ASP A 206 20.02 -27.02 29.74
N VAL A 207 21.35 -27.10 29.58
CA VAL A 207 22.29 -27.27 30.70
C VAL A 207 22.15 -26.14 31.74
N ASP A 208 21.90 -24.91 31.29
CA ASP A 208 21.72 -23.75 32.16
C ASP A 208 20.42 -23.87 32.97
N LEU A 209 19.35 -24.35 32.33
CA LEU A 209 18.06 -24.59 32.96
C LEU A 209 18.12 -25.74 33.98
N LEU A 210 18.81 -26.84 33.65
CA LEU A 210 19.02 -27.96 34.57
C LEU A 210 19.80 -27.51 35.81
N ALA A 211 20.88 -26.75 35.62
CA ALA A 211 21.66 -26.20 36.73
C ALA A 211 20.84 -25.24 37.60
N LEU A 212 19.96 -24.45 36.98
CA LEU A 212 19.04 -23.56 37.69
C LEU A 212 18.01 -24.33 38.51
N ARG A 213 17.38 -25.35 37.92
CA ARG A 213 16.41 -26.21 38.61
C ARG A 213 17.00 -26.82 39.88
N ASP A 214 18.23 -27.34 39.81
CA ASP A 214 18.91 -27.91 40.97
C ASP A 214 19.18 -26.86 42.06
N ARG A 215 19.57 -25.63 41.68
CA ARG A 215 19.83 -24.55 42.64
C ARG A 215 18.56 -24.01 43.29
N LEU A 216 17.50 -23.84 42.50
CA LEU A 216 16.18 -23.41 42.94
C LEU A 216 15.50 -24.50 43.80
N GLY A 217 15.78 -25.77 43.48
CA GLY A 217 15.50 -26.96 44.29
C GLY A 217 15.94 -26.81 45.75
N ARG A 218 17.21 -26.45 45.94
CA ARG A 218 17.83 -26.33 47.27
C ARG A 218 17.37 -25.12 48.09
N ARG A 219 16.82 -24.09 47.44
CA ARG A 219 16.45 -22.80 48.06
C ARG A 219 14.94 -22.56 48.15
N ASP A 220 14.14 -23.56 47.79
CA ASP A 220 12.68 -23.43 47.66
C ASP A 220 12.24 -22.20 46.85
N ALA A 221 12.93 -21.94 45.75
CA ALA A 221 12.70 -20.76 44.90
C ALA A 221 12.17 -21.17 43.52
N TYR A 222 11.53 -20.22 42.83
CA TYR A 222 10.97 -20.41 41.48
C TYR A 222 11.41 -19.27 40.57
N LEU A 223 11.63 -19.58 39.30
CA LEU A 223 12.07 -18.60 38.30
C LEU A 223 11.20 -18.68 37.04
N VAL A 224 10.68 -17.53 36.60
CA VAL A 224 10.10 -17.40 35.26
C VAL A 224 10.99 -16.52 34.41
N ILE A 225 11.41 -17.06 33.26
CA ILE A 225 12.19 -16.35 32.24
C ILE A 225 11.25 -16.04 31.09
N THR A 226 11.16 -14.78 30.69
CA THR A 226 10.44 -14.40 29.47
C THR A 226 11.42 -14.12 28.35
N ILE A 227 11.13 -14.60 27.16
CA ILE A 227 11.96 -14.41 25.98
C ILE A 227 11.15 -13.88 24.80
N GLY A 228 11.83 -13.07 23.98
CA GLY A 228 11.31 -12.64 22.70
C GLY A 228 11.42 -13.73 21.62
N PRO A 229 10.75 -13.55 20.48
CA PRO A 229 10.80 -14.47 19.33
C PRO A 229 12.19 -14.55 18.67
N THR A 230 13.08 -13.61 18.99
CA THR A 230 14.45 -13.53 18.47
C THR A 230 15.49 -14.14 19.40
N ALA A 231 15.08 -14.69 20.55
CA ALA A 231 16.02 -15.29 21.48
C ALA A 231 16.77 -16.48 20.84
N CYS A 232 18.07 -16.57 21.11
CA CYS A 232 18.94 -17.68 20.73
C CYS A 232 18.87 -18.76 21.81
N LEU A 233 18.33 -19.92 21.44
CA LEU A 233 18.10 -21.05 22.33
C LEU A 233 18.83 -22.28 21.78
N GLU A 234 19.45 -23.07 22.66
CA GLU A 234 20.07 -24.35 22.33
C GLU A 234 19.42 -25.45 23.18
N ASP A 235 18.72 -26.37 22.52
CA ASP A 235 17.98 -27.49 23.13
C ASP A 235 16.90 -27.13 24.16
N VAL A 236 16.61 -25.84 24.36
CA VAL A 236 15.52 -25.35 25.21
C VAL A 236 14.19 -25.32 24.45
N ARG A 237 13.15 -25.91 25.04
CA ARG A 237 11.76 -25.80 24.54
C ARG A 237 10.97 -24.75 25.32
N PRO A 238 10.88 -23.49 24.83
CA PRO A 238 10.08 -22.49 25.51
C PRO A 238 8.58 -22.78 25.38
N ARG A 239 7.80 -22.36 26.38
CA ARG A 239 6.35 -22.46 26.36
C ARG A 239 5.73 -21.23 25.71
N PRO A 240 4.89 -21.39 24.67
CA PRO A 240 4.25 -20.26 24.01
C PRO A 240 3.22 -19.62 24.96
N TRP A 241 3.34 -18.32 25.18
CA TRP A 241 2.34 -17.51 25.84
C TRP A 241 1.32 -17.02 24.81
N GLN A 242 0.04 -17.30 25.07
CA GLN A 242 -1.08 -16.78 24.31
C GLN A 242 -1.81 -15.75 25.18
N PRO A 243 -1.90 -14.48 24.76
CA PRO A 243 -2.66 -13.49 25.50
C PRO A 243 -4.16 -13.83 25.47
N PRO A 244 -4.92 -13.51 26.54
CA PRO A 244 -6.38 -13.56 26.52
C PRO A 244 -6.96 -12.66 25.42
N ALA A 245 -8.22 -12.90 25.03
CA ALA A 245 -8.89 -12.05 24.06
C ALA A 245 -9.04 -10.61 24.60
N PRO A 246 -8.98 -9.58 23.73
CA PRO A 246 -9.16 -8.18 24.18
C PRO A 246 -10.46 -7.94 24.96
N ALA A 247 -11.54 -8.65 24.62
CA ALA A 247 -12.81 -8.56 25.34
C ALA A 247 -12.68 -9.02 26.81
N ASP A 248 -11.94 -10.10 27.07
CA ASP A 248 -11.73 -10.63 28.41
C ASP A 248 -10.85 -9.69 29.25
N VAL A 249 -9.80 -9.15 28.62
CA VAL A 249 -8.92 -8.15 29.25
C VAL A 249 -9.72 -6.90 29.61
N LEU A 250 -10.50 -6.36 28.67
CA LEU A 250 -11.33 -5.18 28.92
C LEU A 250 -12.32 -5.43 30.07
N ALA A 251 -13.03 -6.54 30.02
CA ALA A 251 -14.02 -6.88 31.04
C ALA A 251 -13.38 -7.10 32.43
N ALA A 252 -12.18 -7.70 32.51
CA ALA A 252 -11.46 -7.85 33.77
C ALA A 252 -11.04 -6.48 34.36
N HIS A 253 -10.55 -5.57 33.51
CA HIS A 253 -10.16 -4.23 33.95
C HIS A 253 -11.36 -3.36 34.39
N LEU A 254 -12.52 -3.48 33.72
CA LEU A 254 -13.74 -2.77 34.10
C LEU A 254 -14.32 -3.29 35.42
N ARG A 255 -14.45 -4.62 35.58
CA ARG A 255 -14.97 -5.23 36.82
C ARG A 255 -14.11 -4.94 38.05
N ALA A 256 -12.81 -4.72 37.87
CA ALA A 256 -11.91 -4.37 38.97
C ALA A 256 -12.11 -2.93 39.48
N ARG A 257 -12.77 -2.05 38.70
CA ARG A 257 -12.85 -0.61 38.96
C ARG A 257 -14.29 -0.07 39.04
N LEU A 258 -15.27 -0.78 38.48
CA LEU A 258 -16.67 -0.38 38.36
C LEU A 258 -17.60 -1.49 38.86
N ASP A 259 -18.86 -1.14 39.15
CA ASP A 259 -19.92 -2.12 39.39
C ASP A 259 -20.32 -2.89 38.11
N GLU A 260 -20.98 -4.04 38.30
CA GLU A 260 -21.28 -4.98 37.22
C GLU A 260 -22.25 -4.40 36.17
N ASP A 261 -23.24 -3.62 36.61
CA ASP A 261 -24.23 -3.00 35.72
C ASP A 261 -23.56 -1.93 34.83
N THR A 262 -22.78 -1.02 35.43
CA THR A 262 -22.05 0.02 34.67
C THR A 262 -21.04 -0.59 33.71
N ALA A 263 -20.33 -1.64 34.13
CA ALA A 263 -19.39 -2.34 33.26
C ALA A 263 -20.10 -3.01 32.06
N ALA A 264 -21.27 -3.60 32.27
CA ALA A 264 -22.06 -4.21 31.20
C ALA A 264 -22.57 -3.17 30.19
N ASP A 265 -23.03 -2.02 30.67
CA ASP A 265 -23.48 -0.92 29.83
C ASP A 265 -22.36 -0.37 28.94
N LEU A 266 -21.15 -0.21 29.49
CA LEU A 266 -19.97 0.22 28.73
C LEU A 266 -19.57 -0.81 27.65
N LEU A 267 -19.58 -2.10 27.98
CA LEU A 267 -19.25 -3.16 27.03
C LEU A 267 -20.26 -3.26 25.88
N ALA A 268 -21.50 -2.80 26.09
CA ALA A 268 -22.55 -2.76 25.07
C ALA A 268 -22.44 -1.55 24.12
N LEU A 269 -21.55 -0.59 24.38
CA LEU A 269 -21.39 0.59 23.54
C LEU A 269 -20.88 0.21 22.12
N PRO A 270 -21.45 0.78 21.04
CA PRO A 270 -21.00 0.49 19.67
C PRO A 270 -19.51 0.77 19.43
N VAL A 271 -18.99 1.83 20.03
CA VAL A 271 -17.56 2.20 19.95
C VAL A 271 -16.65 1.14 20.58
N VAL A 272 -17.11 0.47 21.64
CA VAL A 272 -16.38 -0.61 22.30
C VAL A 272 -16.43 -1.88 21.43
N ALA A 273 -17.58 -2.19 20.83
CA ALA A 273 -17.68 -3.29 19.86
C ALA A 273 -16.76 -3.06 18.65
N GLU A 274 -16.67 -1.82 18.16
CA GLU A 274 -15.79 -1.44 17.05
C GLU A 274 -14.29 -1.57 17.43
N PHE A 275 -13.93 -1.16 18.64
CA PHE A 275 -12.60 -1.38 19.21
C PHE A 275 -12.28 -2.88 19.29
N LEU A 276 -13.17 -3.68 19.90
CA LEU A 276 -12.96 -5.13 20.09
C LEU A 276 -12.97 -5.95 18.80
N ALA A 277 -13.56 -5.43 17.71
CA ALA A 277 -13.51 -6.06 16.40
C ALA A 277 -12.10 -6.05 15.78
N ARG A 278 -11.17 -5.25 16.33
CA ARG A 278 -9.79 -5.12 15.87
C ARG A 278 -8.82 -5.87 16.78
N ASP A 279 -7.63 -6.18 16.25
CA ASP A 279 -6.58 -6.89 16.99
C ASP A 279 -5.79 -5.92 17.87
N HIS A 280 -6.18 -5.79 19.14
CA HIS A 280 -5.51 -4.94 20.13
C HIS A 280 -4.57 -5.70 21.06
N GLN A 281 -3.46 -5.07 21.41
CA GLN A 281 -2.55 -5.60 22.42
C GLN A 281 -3.12 -5.39 23.83
N PRO A 282 -2.80 -6.25 24.81
CA PRO A 282 -3.24 -6.06 26.20
C PRO A 282 -2.92 -4.68 26.79
N ARG A 283 -1.80 -4.05 26.38
CA ARG A 283 -1.47 -2.68 26.80
C ARG A 283 -2.48 -1.64 26.29
N GLU A 284 -2.91 -1.77 25.04
CA GLU A 284 -3.91 -0.89 24.41
C GLU A 284 -5.27 -1.09 25.07
N THR A 285 -5.67 -2.33 25.31
CA THR A 285 -6.93 -2.66 25.97
C THR A 285 -6.98 -2.15 27.41
N SER A 286 -5.89 -2.29 28.17
CA SER A 286 -5.80 -1.75 29.54
C SER A 286 -5.86 -0.22 29.56
N ALA A 287 -5.26 0.46 28.58
CA ALA A 287 -5.32 1.91 28.47
C ALA A 287 -6.73 2.36 28.07
N PHE A 288 -7.39 1.67 27.13
CA PHE A 288 -8.77 1.92 26.74
C PHE A 288 -9.74 1.76 27.92
N ALA A 289 -9.56 0.71 28.73
CA ALA A 289 -10.35 0.51 29.95
C ALA A 289 -10.23 1.70 30.91
N SER A 290 -9.06 2.33 30.99
CA SER A 290 -8.87 3.53 31.81
C SER A 290 -9.62 4.74 31.23
N VAL A 291 -9.62 4.93 29.91
CA VAL A 291 -10.39 5.99 29.24
C VAL A 291 -11.90 5.81 29.46
N LEU A 292 -12.40 4.57 29.38
CA LEU A 292 -13.81 4.29 29.68
C LEU A 292 -14.19 4.62 31.12
N VAL A 293 -13.31 4.31 32.09
CA VAL A 293 -13.53 4.68 33.49
C VAL A 293 -13.54 6.20 33.66
N GLU A 294 -12.61 6.93 33.05
CA GLU A 294 -12.60 8.40 33.08
C GLU A 294 -13.82 9.00 32.39
N HIS A 295 -14.35 8.34 31.36
CA HIS A 295 -15.60 8.74 30.70
C HIS A 295 -16.79 8.64 31.64
N THR A 296 -16.90 7.56 32.42
CA THR A 296 -17.94 7.44 33.46
C THR A 296 -17.81 8.47 34.58
N ALA A 297 -16.58 8.90 34.87
CA ALA A 297 -16.31 9.95 35.84
C ALA A 297 -16.56 11.37 35.29
N GLY A 298 -16.82 11.53 33.98
CA GLY A 298 -17.00 12.81 33.32
C GLY A 298 -15.71 13.55 32.97
N ASN A 299 -14.55 12.90 33.12
CA ASN A 299 -13.23 13.47 32.84
C ASN A 299 -12.76 13.26 31.39
N ALA A 300 -13.36 12.30 30.67
CA ALA A 300 -13.12 12.04 29.26
C ALA A 300 -14.40 12.20 28.44
N SER A 301 -14.30 12.81 27.27
CA SER A 301 -15.43 13.01 26.35
C SER A 301 -15.75 11.73 25.57
N GLY A 302 -16.94 11.67 24.96
CA GLY A 302 -17.28 10.57 24.05
C GLY A 302 -16.40 10.56 22.79
N GLU A 303 -15.85 11.70 22.41
CA GLU A 303 -14.89 11.82 21.30
C GLU A 303 -13.54 11.17 21.66
N ASP A 304 -13.07 11.34 22.90
CA ASP A 304 -11.84 10.68 23.38
C ASP A 304 -11.96 9.15 23.32
N VAL A 305 -13.14 8.61 23.67
CA VAL A 305 -13.43 7.17 23.56
C VAL A 305 -13.44 6.73 22.08
N GLY A 306 -14.06 7.51 21.20
CA GLY A 306 -14.11 7.23 19.76
C GLY A 306 -12.74 7.26 19.07
N ASN A 307 -11.91 8.23 19.45
CA ASN A 307 -10.62 8.46 18.81
C ASN A 307 -9.48 7.63 19.42
N PHE A 308 -9.68 7.01 20.59
CA PHE A 308 -8.64 6.26 21.29
C PHE A 308 -7.93 5.22 20.40
N SER A 309 -8.68 4.43 19.64
CA SER A 309 -8.09 3.39 18.78
C SER A 309 -7.14 3.98 17.73
N LEU A 310 -7.48 5.14 17.16
CA LEU A 310 -6.66 5.80 16.16
C LEU A 310 -5.43 6.44 16.81
N ALA A 311 -5.61 7.14 17.93
CA ALA A 311 -4.51 7.75 18.68
C ALA A 311 -3.49 6.70 19.14
N ALA A 312 -3.95 5.55 19.66
CA ALA A 312 -3.07 4.45 20.06
C ALA A 312 -2.29 3.86 18.88
N LEU A 313 -2.89 3.83 17.68
CA LEU A 313 -2.21 3.41 16.46
C LEU A 313 -1.16 4.44 16.01
N GLU A 314 -1.48 5.73 16.06
CA GLU A 314 -0.54 6.83 15.76
C GLU A 314 0.67 6.79 16.72
N ASP A 315 0.42 6.62 18.03
CA ASP A 315 1.47 6.50 19.03
C ASP A 315 2.35 5.27 18.79
N GLN A 316 1.77 4.12 18.45
CA GLN A 316 2.54 2.92 18.11
C GLN A 316 3.42 3.13 16.87
N VAL A 317 2.91 3.78 15.83
CA VAL A 317 3.69 4.06 14.62
C VAL A 317 4.85 5.01 14.96
N ARG A 318 4.61 6.02 15.80
CA ARG A 318 5.66 6.92 16.30
C ARG A 318 6.72 6.16 17.08
N GLU A 319 6.31 5.28 18.01
CA GLU A 319 7.21 4.39 18.77
C GLU A 319 8.14 3.60 17.83
N TRP A 320 7.63 3.06 16.72
CA TRP A 320 8.48 2.31 15.77
C TRP A 320 9.62 3.13 15.17
N PHE A 321 9.42 4.43 14.92
CA PHE A 321 10.48 5.25 14.32
C PHE A 321 11.37 5.95 15.35
N GLU A 322 10.86 6.23 16.56
CA GLU A 322 11.61 6.75 17.70
C GLU A 322 12.50 5.70 18.38
N GLU A 323 12.16 4.40 18.27
CA GLU A 323 13.00 3.32 18.81
C GLU A 323 14.42 3.37 18.23
N ASP A 324 15.42 3.28 19.12
CA ASP A 324 16.84 3.22 18.73
C ASP A 324 17.11 2.06 17.76
N ASP A 325 18.13 2.22 16.90
CA ASP A 325 18.53 1.19 15.93
C ASP A 325 18.98 -0.13 16.58
N THR A 326 19.34 -0.10 17.87
CA THR A 326 19.65 -1.29 18.68
C THR A 326 18.39 -2.12 18.98
N VAL A 327 17.22 -1.48 19.03
CA VAL A 327 15.91 -2.10 19.30
C VAL A 327 15.21 -2.44 17.99
N LEU A 328 15.11 -1.47 17.08
CA LEU A 328 14.53 -1.65 15.75
C LEU A 328 15.48 -1.12 14.67
N HIS A 329 16.26 -2.02 14.13
CA HIS A 329 17.23 -1.73 13.07
C HIS A 329 16.59 -1.04 11.85
N LEU A 330 17.30 -0.09 11.24
CA LEU A 330 16.88 0.66 10.04
C LEU A 330 16.29 -0.20 8.91
N ARG A 331 16.82 -1.41 8.70
CA ARG A 331 16.28 -2.37 7.71
C ARG A 331 14.83 -2.78 8.00
N GLU A 332 14.47 -2.93 9.28
CA GLU A 332 13.10 -3.28 9.67
C GLU A 332 12.18 -2.05 9.57
N LYS A 333 12.68 -0.84 9.87
CA LYS A 333 11.96 0.43 9.58
C LYS A 333 11.69 0.58 8.07
N SER A 334 12.67 0.24 7.24
CA SER A 334 12.53 0.23 5.77
C SER A 334 11.48 -0.79 5.31
N PHE A 335 11.42 -1.96 5.98
CA PHE A 335 10.39 -2.97 5.71
C PHE A 335 9.00 -2.50 6.11
N LEU A 336 8.84 -1.78 7.23
CA LEU A 336 7.56 -1.19 7.64
C LEU A 336 7.05 -0.19 6.59
N ILE A 337 7.92 0.69 6.08
CA ILE A 337 7.57 1.66 5.03
C ILE A 337 7.18 0.96 3.73
N ALA A 338 7.97 -0.02 3.30
CA ALA A 338 7.67 -0.79 2.10
C ALA A 338 6.36 -1.60 2.25
N LEU A 339 6.10 -2.17 3.42
CA LEU A 339 4.85 -2.87 3.70
C LEU A 339 3.66 -1.91 3.71
N ALA A 340 3.82 -0.66 4.16
CA ALA A 340 2.78 0.36 4.05
C ALA A 340 2.47 0.75 2.61
N ALA A 341 3.49 0.89 1.76
CA ALA A 341 3.30 1.15 0.34
C ALA A 341 2.66 -0.05 -0.41
N PHE A 342 2.99 -1.28 -0.01
CA PHE A 342 2.57 -2.52 -0.65
C PHE A 342 1.61 -3.35 0.22
N ASP A 343 0.80 -2.70 1.06
CA ASP A 343 -0.14 -3.39 1.95
C ASP A 343 -1.13 -4.24 1.14
N ASP A 344 -1.43 -5.45 1.62
CA ASP A 344 -2.20 -6.42 0.85
C ASP A 344 -1.52 -6.80 -0.49
N GLY A 345 -0.19 -6.82 -0.52
CA GLY A 345 0.63 -7.14 -1.70
C GLY A 345 1.52 -8.39 -1.52
N PRO A 346 2.20 -8.86 -2.59
CA PRO A 346 3.10 -10.01 -2.52
C PRO A 346 4.32 -9.77 -1.61
N TYR A 347 4.50 -10.62 -0.59
CA TYR A 347 5.55 -10.42 0.41
C TYR A 347 6.96 -10.38 -0.18
N ALA A 348 7.24 -11.25 -1.17
CA ALA A 348 8.57 -11.32 -1.78
C ALA A 348 8.93 -9.99 -2.47
N LEU A 349 7.97 -9.38 -3.14
CA LEU A 349 8.13 -8.06 -3.76
C LEU A 349 8.30 -6.97 -2.71
N THR A 350 7.48 -6.96 -1.66
CA THR A 350 7.61 -6.01 -0.54
C THR A 350 8.99 -6.08 0.11
N ALA A 351 9.54 -7.29 0.29
CA ALA A 351 10.88 -7.48 0.84
C ALA A 351 11.98 -6.99 -0.12
N GLU A 352 11.82 -7.22 -1.43
CA GLU A 352 12.74 -6.73 -2.46
C GLU A 352 12.80 -5.19 -2.47
N VAL A 353 11.65 -4.51 -2.55
CA VAL A 353 11.59 -3.04 -2.58
C VAL A 353 11.97 -2.41 -1.24
N SER A 354 11.75 -3.12 -0.13
CA SER A 354 12.25 -2.75 1.20
C SER A 354 13.77 -2.72 1.26
N ASP A 355 14.45 -3.69 0.66
CA ASP A 355 15.92 -3.74 0.69
C ASP A 355 16.52 -2.62 -0.20
N ARG A 356 15.82 -2.22 -1.28
CA ARG A 356 16.16 -1.02 -2.06
C ARG A 356 16.00 0.27 -1.24
N LEU A 357 14.89 0.42 -0.53
CA LEU A 357 14.66 1.57 0.35
C LEU A 357 15.70 1.65 1.49
N TYR A 358 16.04 0.50 2.07
CA TYR A 358 17.08 0.43 3.09
C TYR A 358 18.43 0.98 2.60
N ALA A 359 18.84 0.61 1.39
CA ALA A 359 20.08 1.14 0.81
C ALA A 359 20.05 2.67 0.67
N ARG A 360 18.92 3.25 0.24
CA ARG A 360 18.75 4.71 0.11
C ARG A 360 18.73 5.43 1.45
N LEU A 361 18.07 4.86 2.45
CA LEU A 361 18.06 5.41 3.81
C LEU A 361 19.44 5.35 4.44
N GLN A 362 20.19 4.27 4.21
CA GLN A 362 21.57 4.16 4.69
C GLN A 362 22.49 5.17 4.01
N GLU A 363 22.40 5.33 2.69
CA GLU A 363 23.16 6.33 1.93
C GLU A 363 22.88 7.76 2.42
N THR A 364 21.63 8.03 2.80
CA THR A 364 21.21 9.32 3.38
C THR A 364 21.76 9.54 4.79
N ALA A 365 21.85 8.47 5.60
CA ALA A 365 22.40 8.53 6.96
C ALA A 365 23.93 8.66 6.95
N ASP A 366 24.61 7.87 6.12
CA ASP A 366 26.06 7.90 5.92
C ASP A 366 26.43 7.35 4.53
N SER A 367 26.78 8.26 3.61
CA SER A 367 27.18 7.93 2.24
C SER A 367 28.47 7.12 2.13
N GLN A 368 29.29 7.04 3.19
CA GLN A 368 30.55 6.30 3.18
C GLN A 368 30.38 4.82 3.53
N LEU A 369 29.24 4.43 4.10
CA LEU A 369 28.96 3.05 4.47
C LEU A 369 28.33 2.29 3.28
N PRO A 370 28.95 1.19 2.80
CA PRO A 370 28.33 0.37 1.78
C PRO A 370 27.08 -0.30 2.33
N ALA A 371 26.02 -0.32 1.52
CA ALA A 371 24.78 -0.97 1.92
C ALA A 371 24.96 -2.48 2.07
N ALA A 372 24.89 -2.98 3.30
CA ALA A 372 25.09 -4.39 3.61
C ALA A 372 23.74 -5.09 3.77
N VAL A 373 23.04 -5.35 2.66
CA VAL A 373 21.85 -6.22 2.68
C VAL A 373 22.32 -7.67 2.85
N PRO A 374 21.99 -8.36 3.95
CA PRO A 374 22.40 -9.74 4.14
C PRO A 374 21.61 -10.66 3.20
N VAL A 375 22.33 -11.48 2.42
CA VAL A 375 21.74 -12.47 1.50
C VAL A 375 20.77 -13.41 2.22
N PHE A 376 21.11 -13.83 3.43
CA PHE A 376 20.23 -14.59 4.32
C PHE A 376 19.79 -13.70 5.49
N GLY A 377 18.61 -13.10 5.33
CA GLY A 377 18.05 -12.14 6.28
C GLY A 377 17.17 -12.73 7.38
N THR A 378 16.43 -11.84 8.04
CA THR A 378 15.40 -12.21 9.03
C THR A 378 14.29 -13.03 8.37
N HIS A 379 13.96 -14.18 8.97
CA HIS A 379 12.87 -15.05 8.50
C HIS A 379 11.53 -14.29 8.44
N ILE A 380 10.73 -14.54 7.39
CA ILE A 380 9.43 -13.89 7.11
C ILE A 380 8.54 -13.75 8.35
N GLY A 381 8.35 -14.84 9.11
CA GLY A 381 7.48 -14.83 10.29
C GLY A 381 7.92 -13.83 11.36
N ARG A 382 9.23 -13.59 11.50
CA ARG A 382 9.77 -12.61 12.47
C ARG A 382 9.50 -11.18 12.02
N ARG A 383 9.70 -10.87 10.72
CA ARG A 383 9.41 -9.55 10.14
C ARG A 383 7.94 -9.19 10.28
N LEU A 384 7.06 -10.11 9.87
CA LEU A 384 5.62 -9.87 9.92
C LEU A 384 5.10 -9.75 11.36
N GLN A 385 5.65 -10.53 12.29
CA GLN A 385 5.30 -10.38 13.70
C GLN A 385 5.69 -9.01 14.27
N ARG A 386 6.88 -8.49 13.91
CA ARG A 386 7.32 -7.13 14.31
C ARG A 386 6.44 -6.04 13.70
N ALA A 387 6.06 -6.22 12.44
CA ALA A 387 5.19 -5.31 11.73
C ALA A 387 3.69 -5.42 12.11
N ARG A 388 3.33 -6.29 13.07
CA ARG A 388 1.92 -6.65 13.36
C ARG A 388 1.13 -6.95 12.08
N ALA A 389 1.76 -7.71 11.20
CA ALA A 389 1.22 -8.09 9.91
C ALA A 389 0.86 -9.58 9.90
N LEU A 390 -0.06 -9.94 9.01
CA LEU A 390 -0.48 -11.30 8.76
C LEU A 390 0.06 -11.80 7.42
N ARG A 391 0.41 -13.07 7.38
CA ARG A 391 0.78 -13.79 6.16
C ARG A 391 -0.44 -14.59 5.68
N TYR A 392 -0.76 -14.51 4.41
CA TYR A 392 -1.81 -15.30 3.81
C TYR A 392 -1.48 -15.61 2.34
N GLU A 393 -2.23 -16.50 1.72
CA GLU A 393 -2.11 -16.79 0.30
C GLU A 393 -3.35 -16.29 -0.43
N ALA A 394 -3.15 -15.59 -1.55
CA ALA A 394 -4.21 -15.17 -2.44
C ALA A 394 -3.71 -15.10 -3.88
N ASP A 395 -4.65 -14.97 -4.81
CA ASP A 395 -4.34 -14.81 -6.22
C ASP A 395 -4.02 -13.34 -6.49
N GLU A 396 -2.89 -13.07 -7.14
CA GLU A 396 -2.48 -11.75 -7.59
C GLU A 396 -2.70 -11.66 -9.11
N PRO A 397 -3.40 -10.63 -9.61
CA PRO A 397 -3.51 -10.41 -11.05
C PRO A 397 -2.12 -10.15 -11.65
N THR A 398 -1.80 -10.82 -12.75
CA THR A 398 -0.57 -10.59 -13.50
C THR A 398 -0.86 -10.55 -15.00
N GLU A 399 0.11 -10.13 -15.80
CA GLU A 399 0.00 -10.12 -17.26
C GLU A 399 -0.26 -11.52 -17.87
N TRP A 400 0.07 -12.60 -17.14
CA TRP A 400 -0.19 -13.99 -17.55
C TRP A 400 -1.47 -14.58 -16.95
N GLY A 401 -2.26 -13.77 -16.25
CA GLY A 401 -3.43 -14.20 -15.49
C GLY A 401 -3.19 -14.25 -13.97
N PRO A 402 -4.19 -14.66 -13.17
CA PRO A 402 -4.06 -14.72 -11.72
C PRO A 402 -3.03 -15.78 -11.28
N VAL A 403 -2.10 -15.39 -10.42
CA VAL A 403 -1.06 -16.28 -9.87
C VAL A 403 -1.18 -16.33 -8.36
N ARG A 404 -1.21 -17.55 -7.79
CA ARG A 404 -1.24 -17.75 -6.34
C ARG A 404 0.08 -17.28 -5.72
N GLN A 405 0.02 -16.29 -4.83
CA GLN A 405 1.19 -15.73 -4.16
C GLN A 405 1.00 -15.64 -2.64
N VAL A 406 2.14 -15.65 -1.93
CA VAL A 406 2.18 -15.34 -0.49
C VAL A 406 2.14 -13.82 -0.33
N LYS A 407 1.08 -13.33 0.30
CA LYS A 407 0.84 -11.91 0.53
C LYS A 407 1.01 -11.55 2.01
N ALA A 408 1.26 -10.27 2.26
CA ALA A 408 1.36 -9.70 3.58
C ALA A 408 0.48 -8.46 3.69
N ALA A 409 -0.21 -8.31 4.82
CA ALA A 409 -0.99 -7.13 5.14
C ALA A 409 -0.88 -6.79 6.62
N PHE A 410 -0.99 -5.53 6.98
CA PHE A 410 -1.15 -5.15 8.38
C PHE A 410 -2.44 -5.75 8.95
N ARG A 411 -2.44 -6.04 10.26
CA ARG A 411 -3.65 -6.50 10.94
C ARG A 411 -4.70 -5.40 11.08
N ASP A 412 -4.26 -4.14 11.20
CA ASP A 412 -5.10 -2.95 11.11
C ASP A 412 -4.77 -2.25 9.79
N ASP A 413 -5.75 -2.18 8.89
CA ASP A 413 -5.63 -1.64 7.54
C ASP A 413 -5.25 -0.15 7.51
N ARG A 414 -5.60 0.58 8.58
CA ARG A 414 -5.25 2.01 8.76
C ARG A 414 -3.76 2.22 9.00
N THR A 415 -3.03 1.19 9.43
CA THR A 415 -1.59 1.28 9.74
C THR A 415 -0.80 1.79 8.55
N SER A 416 -1.16 1.35 7.33
CA SER A 416 -0.51 1.78 6.10
C SER A 416 -0.53 3.30 5.93
N LEU A 417 -1.71 3.91 6.08
CA LEU A 417 -1.92 5.35 5.92
C LEU A 417 -1.21 6.16 7.02
N VAL A 418 -1.38 5.74 8.28
CA VAL A 418 -0.76 6.41 9.44
C VAL A 418 0.76 6.38 9.33
N LEU A 419 1.33 5.26 8.89
CA LEU A 419 2.77 5.09 8.75
C LEU A 419 3.35 5.95 7.62
N LEU A 420 2.69 6.00 6.46
CA LEU A 420 3.13 6.84 5.35
C LEU A 420 3.05 8.34 5.68
N ARG A 421 2.03 8.74 6.46
CA ARG A 421 1.94 10.10 7.01
C ARG A 421 3.10 10.39 7.96
N GLU A 422 3.31 9.53 8.96
CA GLU A 422 4.34 9.73 9.99
C GLU A 422 5.74 9.83 9.37
N VAL A 423 6.10 8.93 8.45
CA VAL A 423 7.43 8.98 7.83
C VAL A 423 7.63 10.26 7.00
N TRP A 424 6.56 10.79 6.39
CA TRP A 424 6.64 11.98 5.54
C TRP A 424 6.68 13.28 6.34
N THR A 425 5.90 13.39 7.43
CA THR A 425 5.81 14.62 8.23
C THR A 425 6.66 14.60 9.49
N GLY A 426 6.75 13.45 10.17
CA GLY A 426 7.51 13.27 11.42
C GLY A 426 9.01 13.13 11.18
N HIS A 427 9.43 12.63 10.01
CA HIS A 427 10.84 12.38 9.69
C HIS A 427 11.33 13.05 8.39
N PRO A 428 11.40 14.40 8.30
CA PRO A 428 11.82 15.10 7.09
C PRO A 428 13.18 14.66 6.51
N SER A 429 14.12 14.23 7.35
CA SER A 429 15.44 13.72 6.92
C SER A 429 15.35 12.42 6.09
N ALA A 430 14.25 11.66 6.17
CA ALA A 430 14.03 10.47 5.35
C ALA A 430 13.50 10.81 3.93
N ARG A 431 12.99 12.04 3.71
CA ARG A 431 12.37 12.43 2.43
C ARG A 431 13.27 12.26 1.21
N PRO A 432 14.58 12.63 1.22
CA PRO A 432 15.44 12.43 0.05
C PRO A 432 15.52 10.97 -0.38
N ALA A 433 15.69 10.04 0.56
CA ALA A 433 15.70 8.61 0.30
C ALA A 433 14.36 8.11 -0.24
N LEU A 434 13.24 8.55 0.37
CA LEU A 434 11.90 8.17 -0.06
C LEU A 434 11.59 8.66 -1.48
N VAL A 435 11.95 9.90 -1.81
CA VAL A 435 11.74 10.48 -3.14
C VAL A 435 12.53 9.70 -4.19
N GLN A 436 13.81 9.41 -3.94
CA GLN A 436 14.62 8.61 -4.87
C GLN A 436 14.07 7.19 -5.04
N TRP A 437 13.68 6.55 -3.93
CA TRP A 437 13.06 5.22 -3.97
C TRP A 437 11.76 5.24 -4.80
N LEU A 438 10.87 6.20 -4.59
CA LEU A 438 9.64 6.35 -5.37
C LEU A 438 9.93 6.60 -6.86
N GLN A 439 10.96 7.38 -7.20
CA GLN A 439 11.39 7.60 -8.59
C GLN A 439 11.88 6.31 -9.26
N GLU A 440 12.52 5.41 -8.53
CA GLU A 440 12.89 4.08 -9.03
C GLU A 440 11.66 3.20 -9.26
N LEU A 441 10.73 3.19 -8.29
CA LEU A 441 9.49 2.42 -8.41
C LEU A 441 8.63 2.90 -9.59
N ALA A 442 8.61 4.20 -9.87
CA ALA A 442 7.89 4.77 -11.00
C ALA A 442 8.42 4.29 -12.36
N LYS A 443 9.69 3.85 -12.42
CA LYS A 443 10.36 3.32 -13.61
C LYS A 443 10.33 1.79 -13.68
N ASP A 444 9.76 1.10 -12.69
CA ASP A 444 9.70 -0.36 -12.67
C ASP A 444 8.74 -0.87 -13.77
N GLY A 445 9.13 -1.96 -14.44
CA GLY A 445 8.35 -2.56 -15.53
C GLY A 445 7.02 -3.17 -15.05
N ARG A 446 6.92 -3.56 -13.78
CA ARG A 446 5.76 -4.24 -13.21
C ARG A 446 4.63 -3.23 -12.89
N PRO A 447 3.41 -3.40 -13.44
CA PRO A 447 2.27 -2.51 -13.17
C PRO A 447 1.94 -2.35 -11.68
N LEU A 448 1.93 -3.47 -10.94
CA LEU A 448 1.74 -3.48 -9.48
C LEU A 448 2.68 -2.50 -8.77
N VAL A 449 3.98 -2.49 -9.11
CA VAL A 449 4.98 -1.63 -8.46
C VAL A 449 4.68 -0.16 -8.72
N ARG A 450 4.38 0.19 -9.98
CA ARG A 450 4.04 1.57 -10.36
C ARG A 450 2.75 2.05 -9.68
N THR A 451 1.70 1.23 -9.67
CA THR A 451 0.43 1.58 -9.02
C THR A 451 0.60 1.75 -7.50
N ARG A 452 1.45 0.96 -6.85
CA ARG A 452 1.75 1.12 -5.41
C ARG A 452 2.59 2.35 -5.12
N ALA A 453 3.51 2.72 -6.01
CA ALA A 453 4.21 4.01 -5.93
C ALA A 453 3.23 5.19 -6.04
N SER A 454 2.31 5.16 -7.02
CA SER A 454 1.25 6.16 -7.18
C SER A 454 0.35 6.27 -5.95
N SER A 455 -0.08 5.13 -5.40
CA SER A 455 -0.94 5.07 -4.22
C SER A 455 -0.24 5.64 -2.98
N THR A 456 1.05 5.35 -2.82
CA THR A 456 1.86 5.95 -1.75
C THR A 456 1.89 7.46 -1.88
N VAL A 457 2.21 7.98 -3.06
CA VAL A 457 2.27 9.42 -3.32
C VAL A 457 0.91 10.10 -3.17
N ALA A 458 -0.20 9.41 -3.46
CA ALA A 458 -1.53 9.92 -3.17
C ALA A 458 -1.71 10.21 -1.67
N VAL A 459 -1.30 9.29 -0.78
CA VAL A 459 -1.32 9.51 0.68
C VAL A 459 -0.43 10.69 1.09
N LEU A 460 0.77 10.79 0.49
CA LEU A 460 1.69 11.89 0.76
C LEU A 460 1.08 13.23 0.35
N ALA A 461 0.46 13.30 -0.82
CA ALA A 461 -0.21 14.48 -1.34
C ALA A 461 -1.44 14.87 -0.52
N HIS A 462 -2.17 13.88 0.01
CA HIS A 462 -3.27 14.15 0.94
C HIS A 462 -2.79 14.80 2.25
N THR A 463 -1.61 14.39 2.72
CA THR A 463 -1.03 14.88 3.98
C THR A 463 -0.37 16.25 3.80
N ASP A 464 0.44 16.42 2.75
CA ASP A 464 1.27 17.60 2.47
C ASP A 464 1.37 17.79 0.95
N LEU A 465 0.28 18.32 0.36
CA LEU A 465 0.14 18.54 -1.08
C LEU A 465 1.31 19.34 -1.68
N PRO A 466 1.73 20.49 -1.12
CA PRO A 466 2.82 21.28 -1.72
C PRO A 466 4.13 20.49 -1.84
N SER A 467 4.54 19.78 -0.79
CA SER A 467 5.79 19.02 -0.83
C SER A 467 5.68 17.81 -1.76
N ALA A 468 4.55 17.09 -1.76
CA ALA A 468 4.35 15.94 -2.64
C ALA A 468 4.32 16.34 -4.13
N MET A 469 3.71 17.50 -4.44
CA MET A 469 3.72 18.08 -5.78
C MET A 469 5.15 18.40 -6.21
N ALA A 470 5.86 19.23 -5.44
CA ALA A 470 7.18 19.72 -5.83
C ALA A 470 8.27 18.63 -5.87
N LEU A 471 8.23 17.67 -4.95
CA LEU A 471 9.29 16.66 -4.81
C LEU A 471 9.05 15.40 -5.65
N VAL A 472 7.80 15.08 -6.00
CA VAL A 472 7.46 13.80 -6.63
C VAL A 472 6.56 13.93 -7.85
N ILE A 473 5.37 14.52 -7.72
CA ILE A 473 4.36 14.50 -8.79
C ILE A 473 4.80 15.35 -9.99
N GLU A 474 5.27 16.58 -9.76
CA GLU A 474 5.75 17.47 -10.84
C GLU A 474 6.98 16.88 -11.56
N PRO A 475 8.02 16.35 -10.86
CA PRO A 475 9.11 15.64 -11.52
C PRO A 475 8.67 14.44 -12.36
N TRP A 476 7.65 13.69 -11.94
CA TRP A 476 7.09 12.58 -12.73
C TRP A 476 6.30 13.09 -13.94
N ALA A 477 5.48 14.13 -13.75
CA ALA A 477 4.69 14.72 -14.82
C ALA A 477 5.57 15.43 -15.87
N ALA A 478 6.69 16.01 -15.45
CA ALA A 478 7.70 16.64 -16.29
C ALA A 478 8.69 15.65 -16.94
N SER A 479 8.55 14.35 -16.68
CA SER A 479 9.45 13.36 -17.23
C SER A 479 9.28 13.26 -18.76
N PRO A 480 10.37 13.15 -19.53
CA PRO A 480 10.26 12.82 -20.94
C PRO A 480 9.71 11.40 -21.14
N LEU A 481 9.81 10.52 -20.14
CA LEU A 481 9.36 9.14 -20.24
C LEU A 481 7.88 8.96 -19.90
N TYR A 482 7.18 8.11 -20.65
CA TYR A 482 5.74 7.86 -20.47
C TYR A 482 5.41 7.07 -19.21
N GLY A 483 6.31 6.18 -18.77
CA GLY A 483 6.14 5.42 -17.53
C GLY A 483 5.89 6.33 -16.32
N PRO A 484 6.84 7.22 -15.95
CA PRO A 484 6.65 8.20 -14.87
C PRO A 484 5.43 9.10 -15.06
N ARG A 485 5.14 9.58 -16.28
CA ARG A 485 3.92 10.39 -16.55
C ARG A 485 2.66 9.60 -16.17
N THR A 486 2.58 8.32 -16.53
CA THR A 486 1.45 7.43 -16.16
C THR A 486 1.35 7.25 -14.63
N VAL A 487 2.49 7.14 -13.94
CA VAL A 487 2.52 7.07 -12.46
C VAL A 487 2.00 8.38 -11.83
N ALA A 488 2.31 9.54 -12.42
CA ALA A 488 1.76 10.83 -11.99
C ALA A 488 0.23 10.91 -12.19
N VAL A 489 -0.26 10.44 -13.34
CA VAL A 489 -1.70 10.34 -13.64
C VAL A 489 -2.42 9.52 -12.55
N HIS A 490 -1.89 8.34 -12.24
CA HIS A 490 -2.48 7.47 -11.21
C HIS A 490 -2.39 8.11 -9.81
N ALA A 491 -1.29 8.77 -9.47
CA ALA A 491 -1.12 9.42 -8.17
C ALA A 491 -2.13 10.55 -7.96
N LEU A 492 -2.35 11.41 -8.96
CA LEU A 492 -3.33 12.49 -8.90
C LEU A 492 -4.78 11.97 -8.88
N ALA A 493 -5.08 10.92 -9.66
CA ALA A 493 -6.39 10.29 -9.65
C ALA A 493 -6.73 9.68 -8.29
N LEU A 494 -5.78 8.95 -7.67
CA LEU A 494 -5.94 8.39 -6.33
C LEU A 494 -5.98 9.46 -5.25
N ALA A 495 -5.16 10.53 -5.36
CA ALA A 495 -5.18 11.65 -4.44
C ALA A 495 -6.56 12.34 -4.44
N HIS A 496 -7.13 12.57 -5.62
CA HIS A 496 -8.50 13.09 -5.73
C HIS A 496 -9.51 12.17 -5.04
N ARG A 497 -9.41 10.86 -5.25
CA ARG A 497 -10.32 9.85 -4.69
C ARG A 497 -10.33 9.84 -3.16
N ILE A 498 -9.17 9.97 -2.53
CA ILE A 498 -9.05 10.03 -1.07
C ILE A 498 -9.31 11.43 -0.50
N GLY A 499 -9.74 12.39 -1.33
CA GLY A 499 -10.21 13.70 -0.90
C GLY A 499 -9.11 14.76 -0.77
N THR A 500 -7.97 14.60 -1.42
CA THR A 500 -6.92 15.64 -1.45
C THR A 500 -7.47 16.94 -2.06
N PRO A 501 -7.34 18.09 -1.37
CA PRO A 501 -7.90 19.34 -1.85
C PRO A 501 -7.20 19.83 -3.12
N ASN A 502 -7.88 20.68 -3.88
CA ASN A 502 -7.34 21.42 -5.04
C ASN A 502 -6.82 20.60 -6.23
N VAL A 503 -6.84 19.27 -6.18
CA VAL A 503 -6.40 18.42 -7.32
C VAL A 503 -7.09 18.82 -8.64
N PRO A 504 -8.43 19.01 -8.71
CA PRO A 504 -9.07 19.44 -9.95
C PRO A 504 -8.60 20.79 -10.47
N GLN A 505 -8.31 21.76 -9.57
CA GLN A 505 -7.83 23.09 -9.97
C GLN A 505 -6.42 23.03 -10.57
N ILE A 506 -5.57 22.15 -10.04
CA ILE A 506 -4.22 21.90 -10.58
C ILE A 506 -4.34 21.31 -11.99
N LEU A 507 -5.22 20.33 -12.19
CA LEU A 507 -5.44 19.69 -13.49
C LEU A 507 -6.02 20.67 -14.52
N ASP A 508 -7.00 21.49 -14.13
CA ASP A 508 -7.58 22.53 -14.98
C ASP A 508 -6.51 23.54 -15.43
N ALA A 509 -5.60 23.94 -14.54
CA ALA A 509 -4.47 24.81 -14.87
C ALA A 509 -3.45 24.13 -15.80
N TRP A 510 -3.18 22.84 -15.61
CA TRP A 510 -2.28 22.07 -16.48
C TRP A 510 -2.86 21.82 -17.86
N CYS A 511 -4.19 21.73 -18.01
CA CYS A 511 -4.85 21.67 -19.32
C CYS A 511 -4.62 22.94 -20.18
N ASP A 512 -4.33 24.09 -19.55
CA ASP A 512 -4.03 25.37 -20.23
C ASP A 512 -2.52 25.70 -20.27
N SER A 513 -1.67 24.79 -19.78
CA SER A 513 -0.21 24.99 -19.73
C SER A 513 0.45 24.90 -21.10
N ASP A 514 1.56 25.64 -21.30
CA ASP A 514 2.40 25.52 -22.49
C ASP A 514 3.22 24.20 -22.51
N ALA A 515 3.34 23.54 -21.36
CA ALA A 515 4.08 22.29 -21.24
C ALA A 515 3.22 21.09 -21.69
N LEU A 516 3.57 20.50 -22.85
CA LEU A 516 2.83 19.37 -23.44
C LEU A 516 2.71 18.16 -22.50
N HIS A 517 3.76 17.87 -21.73
CA HIS A 517 3.75 16.75 -20.77
C HIS A 517 2.77 16.99 -19.60
N LEU A 518 2.65 18.22 -19.09
CA LEU A 518 1.69 18.55 -18.03
C LEU A 518 0.26 18.46 -18.57
N ARG A 519 0.03 18.97 -19.78
CA ARG A 519 -1.24 18.81 -20.49
C ARG A 519 -1.63 17.34 -20.66
N TRP A 520 -0.69 16.52 -21.11
CA TRP A 520 -0.91 15.08 -21.30
C TRP A 520 -1.33 14.41 -19.98
N VAL A 521 -0.62 14.69 -18.89
CA VAL A 521 -0.97 14.17 -17.55
C VAL A 521 -2.34 14.67 -17.11
N ALA A 522 -2.65 15.95 -17.33
CA ALA A 522 -3.93 16.53 -16.95
C ALA A 522 -5.09 15.86 -17.69
N ILE A 523 -5.00 15.74 -19.01
CA ILE A 523 -5.98 15.08 -19.88
C ILE A 523 -6.25 13.65 -19.40
N ARG A 524 -5.20 12.85 -19.23
CA ARG A 524 -5.30 11.45 -18.82
C ARG A 524 -5.88 11.31 -17.41
N THR A 525 -5.53 12.22 -16.49
CA THR A 525 -6.08 12.22 -15.12
C THR A 525 -7.57 12.57 -15.13
N HIS A 526 -7.97 13.57 -15.93
CA HIS A 526 -9.37 13.93 -16.15
C HIS A 526 -10.22 12.74 -16.63
N GLY A 527 -9.68 11.89 -17.51
CA GLY A 527 -10.33 10.64 -17.91
C GLY A 527 -10.65 9.67 -16.75
N LEU A 528 -9.84 9.68 -15.68
CA LEU A 528 -10.02 8.82 -14.51
C LEU A 528 -10.93 9.42 -13.43
N ILE A 529 -10.86 10.74 -13.21
CA ILE A 529 -11.64 11.43 -12.17
C ILE A 529 -12.99 11.95 -12.67
N GLY A 530 -13.14 12.11 -13.98
CA GLY A 530 -14.31 12.75 -14.57
C GLY A 530 -15.66 12.07 -14.36
N PRO A 531 -15.79 10.77 -14.00
CA PRO A 531 -17.09 10.23 -13.62
C PRO A 531 -17.75 10.94 -12.43
N GLU A 532 -16.97 11.59 -11.55
CA GLU A 532 -17.51 12.40 -10.45
C GLU A 532 -17.95 13.81 -10.89
N ARG A 533 -17.42 14.29 -12.02
CA ARG A 533 -17.54 15.67 -12.51
C ARG A 533 -17.58 15.73 -14.05
N PRO A 534 -18.56 15.08 -14.70
CA PRO A 534 -18.50 14.82 -16.14
C PRO A 534 -18.56 16.11 -16.98
N VAL A 535 -19.37 17.08 -16.56
CA VAL A 535 -19.55 18.34 -17.29
C VAL A 535 -18.28 19.20 -17.21
N GLU A 536 -17.72 19.36 -16.01
CA GLU A 536 -16.48 20.10 -15.79
C GLU A 536 -15.30 19.45 -16.52
N THR A 537 -15.24 18.12 -16.49
CA THR A 537 -14.18 17.36 -17.17
C THR A 537 -14.24 17.54 -18.68
N LEU A 538 -15.42 17.43 -19.30
CA LEU A 538 -15.55 17.67 -20.73
C LEU A 538 -15.24 19.13 -21.10
N ALA A 539 -15.53 20.08 -20.21
CA ALA A 539 -15.12 21.47 -20.40
C ALA A 539 -13.59 21.64 -20.36
N ALA A 540 -12.90 20.99 -19.41
CA ALA A 540 -11.44 21.00 -19.32
C ALA A 540 -10.77 20.34 -20.54
N LEU A 541 -11.25 19.17 -20.96
CA LEU A 541 -10.78 18.48 -22.17
C LEU A 541 -10.98 19.32 -23.43
N ARG A 542 -12.10 20.06 -23.52
CA ARG A 542 -12.33 21.01 -24.59
C ARG A 542 -11.31 22.14 -24.58
N THR A 543 -11.00 22.71 -23.42
CA THR A 543 -9.98 23.76 -23.29
C THR A 543 -8.62 23.25 -23.78
N ALA A 544 -8.21 22.06 -23.36
CA ALA A 544 -6.96 21.44 -23.80
C ALA A 544 -6.92 21.22 -25.32
N ALA A 545 -8.02 20.70 -25.90
CA ALA A 545 -8.15 20.53 -27.35
C ALA A 545 -8.13 21.86 -28.12
N HIS A 546 -8.42 22.99 -27.47
CA HIS A 546 -8.31 24.30 -28.11
C HIS A 546 -6.90 24.88 -28.12
N ARG A 547 -6.07 24.48 -27.15
CA ARG A 547 -4.69 24.96 -26.98
C ARG A 547 -3.76 24.36 -28.01
N GLU A 548 -3.92 23.07 -28.32
CA GLU A 548 -3.14 22.31 -29.32
C GLU A 548 -3.05 23.02 -30.69
N ASP A 549 -4.12 23.65 -31.16
CA ASP A 549 -4.16 24.32 -32.47
C ASP A 549 -3.59 25.75 -32.45
N ARG A 550 -3.23 26.29 -31.27
CA ARG A 550 -2.58 27.61 -31.15
C ARG A 550 -1.05 27.51 -31.10
N ASP A 551 -0.53 26.32 -30.83
CA ASP A 551 0.90 26.09 -30.79
C ASP A 551 1.35 26.00 -32.26
N ASP A 552 2.17 26.97 -32.71
CA ASP A 552 2.56 27.10 -34.12
C ASP A 552 3.34 25.84 -34.56
N PRO A 553 2.97 25.19 -35.69
CA PRO A 553 3.66 23.98 -36.17
C PRO A 553 5.11 24.23 -36.66
N GLU A 554 5.64 25.46 -36.53
CA GLU A 554 6.98 25.84 -36.96
C GLU A 554 8.06 25.57 -35.90
N GLU A 555 7.72 25.42 -34.61
CA GLU A 555 8.69 25.10 -33.55
C GLU A 555 8.61 23.62 -33.14
N ALA A 556 9.24 22.79 -33.99
CA ALA A 556 9.57 21.37 -33.83
C ALA A 556 8.42 20.36 -34.12
N PRO A 557 8.45 19.64 -35.26
CA PRO A 557 7.71 18.40 -35.41
C PRO A 557 8.32 17.34 -34.47
N GLY A 558 7.86 17.32 -33.22
CA GLY A 558 8.13 16.26 -32.26
C GLY A 558 7.10 15.13 -32.38
N GLN A 559 7.43 13.95 -31.86
CA GLN A 559 6.51 12.80 -31.77
C GLN A 559 5.27 13.08 -30.89
N ASP A 560 5.30 14.11 -30.03
CA ASP A 560 4.29 14.39 -28.99
C ASP A 560 2.94 14.97 -29.50
N ASP A 561 2.85 15.62 -30.67
CA ASP A 561 1.60 16.28 -31.10
C ASP A 561 0.46 15.29 -31.39
N GLY A 562 0.77 14.16 -32.04
CA GLY A 562 -0.22 13.09 -32.25
C GLY A 562 -0.64 12.38 -30.95
N GLU A 563 0.22 12.42 -29.93
CA GLU A 563 0.05 11.70 -28.67
C GLU A 563 -0.93 12.44 -27.72
N LEU A 564 -1.06 13.76 -27.85
CA LEU A 564 -2.07 14.56 -27.13
C LEU A 564 -3.49 14.35 -27.68
N GLY A 565 -3.65 14.34 -29.00
CA GLY A 565 -4.92 14.03 -29.64
C GLY A 565 -5.42 12.62 -29.29
N GLU A 566 -4.51 11.66 -29.21
CA GLU A 566 -4.80 10.30 -28.73
C GLU A 566 -5.19 10.29 -27.24
N ALA A 567 -4.42 10.95 -26.37
CA ALA A 567 -4.75 11.06 -24.94
C ALA A 567 -6.13 11.71 -24.69
N LEU A 568 -6.50 12.72 -25.48
CA LEU A 568 -7.83 13.35 -25.44
C LEU A 568 -8.93 12.36 -25.80
N ALA A 569 -8.77 11.66 -26.93
CA ALA A 569 -9.73 10.66 -27.39
C ALA A 569 -9.89 9.51 -26.37
N GLU A 570 -8.78 8.99 -25.86
CA GLU A 570 -8.75 7.94 -24.84
C GLU A 570 -9.42 8.40 -23.53
N SER A 571 -9.27 9.67 -23.15
CA SER A 571 -9.91 10.20 -21.94
C SER A 571 -11.43 10.29 -22.10
N VAL A 572 -11.92 10.71 -23.27
CA VAL A 572 -13.36 10.69 -23.58
C VAL A 572 -13.90 9.26 -23.66
N GLU A 573 -13.11 8.34 -24.22
CA GLU A 573 -13.41 6.92 -24.20
C GLU A 573 -13.60 6.39 -22.78
N LEU A 574 -12.66 6.67 -21.85
CA LEU A 574 -12.77 6.25 -20.45
C LEU A 574 -14.04 6.78 -19.78
N LEU A 575 -14.43 8.03 -20.08
CA LEU A 575 -15.64 8.66 -19.55
C LEU A 575 -16.91 8.00 -20.10
N LEU A 576 -16.95 7.67 -21.40
CA LEU A 576 -18.08 6.96 -22.02
C LEU A 576 -18.24 5.53 -21.49
N LEU A 577 -17.16 4.91 -21.03
CA LEU A 577 -17.15 3.57 -20.43
C LEU A 577 -17.28 3.60 -18.90
N SER A 578 -17.53 4.78 -18.31
CA SER A 578 -17.68 4.94 -16.85
C SER A 578 -19.14 4.79 -16.39
N THR A 579 -19.36 4.87 -15.08
CA THR A 579 -20.71 4.93 -14.48
C THR A 579 -21.48 6.21 -14.83
N ALA A 580 -20.80 7.25 -15.34
CA ALA A 580 -21.41 8.50 -15.78
C ALA A 580 -21.70 8.54 -17.29
N ASN A 581 -21.68 7.38 -17.96
CA ASN A 581 -21.82 7.24 -19.42
C ASN A 581 -23.00 8.02 -20.04
N ASP A 582 -24.19 7.97 -19.44
CA ASP A 582 -25.37 8.68 -19.95
C ASP A 582 -25.19 10.22 -19.91
N GLN A 583 -24.65 10.74 -18.80
CA GLN A 583 -24.40 12.19 -18.64
C GLN A 583 -23.30 12.67 -19.60
N VAL A 584 -22.25 11.87 -19.76
CA VAL A 584 -21.15 12.16 -20.70
C VAL A 584 -21.66 12.15 -22.13
N LEU A 585 -22.49 11.18 -22.51
CA LEU A 585 -23.08 11.09 -23.84
C LEU A 585 -23.96 12.30 -24.17
N ASP A 586 -24.84 12.69 -23.24
CA ASP A 586 -25.72 13.85 -23.42
C ASP A 586 -24.91 15.15 -23.60
N GLU A 587 -23.85 15.33 -22.82
CA GLU A 587 -22.97 16.50 -22.91
C GLU A 587 -22.15 16.52 -24.21
N LEU A 588 -21.65 15.37 -24.68
CA LEU A 588 -20.96 15.26 -25.97
C LEU A 588 -21.90 15.55 -27.14
N LEU A 589 -23.15 15.08 -27.10
CA LEU A 589 -24.16 15.38 -28.11
C LEU A 589 -24.50 16.87 -28.14
N ARG A 590 -24.64 17.50 -26.97
CA ARG A 590 -24.94 18.93 -26.86
C ARG A 590 -23.81 19.81 -27.40
N THR A 591 -22.56 19.41 -27.21
CA THR A 591 -21.39 20.26 -27.51
C THR A 591 -20.85 20.06 -28.92
N GLN A 592 -20.93 18.85 -29.50
CA GLN A 592 -20.44 18.58 -30.86
C GLN A 592 -21.17 19.36 -31.96
N GLU A 593 -22.44 19.71 -31.74
CA GLU A 593 -23.22 20.50 -32.71
C GLU A 593 -22.71 21.92 -32.85
N ARG A 594 -22.07 22.44 -31.79
CA ARG A 594 -21.62 23.83 -31.69
C ARG A 594 -20.15 24.01 -32.04
N ASP A 595 -19.37 22.93 -32.02
CA ASP A 595 -17.92 22.98 -32.08
C ASP A 595 -17.35 21.78 -32.86
N ARG A 596 -16.65 22.08 -33.96
CA ARG A 596 -16.02 21.07 -34.83
C ARG A 596 -14.93 20.29 -34.09
N ARG A 597 -14.19 20.89 -33.17
CA ARG A 597 -13.13 20.21 -32.41
C ARG A 597 -13.74 19.21 -31.45
N MET A 598 -14.79 19.62 -30.75
CA MET A 598 -15.56 18.72 -29.91
C MET A 598 -16.21 17.60 -30.71
N ARG A 599 -16.63 17.84 -31.96
CA ARG A 599 -17.11 16.79 -32.84
C ARG A 599 -16.02 15.75 -33.14
N THR A 600 -14.82 16.16 -33.53
CA THR A 600 -13.71 15.22 -33.77
C THR A 600 -13.36 14.43 -32.51
N LEU A 601 -13.25 15.12 -31.37
CA LEU A 601 -12.96 14.50 -30.08
C LEU A 601 -14.04 13.48 -29.67
N ALA A 602 -15.32 13.85 -29.80
CA ALA A 602 -16.44 12.97 -29.52
C ALA A 602 -16.46 11.73 -30.44
N MET A 603 -16.16 11.89 -31.73
CA MET A 603 -16.10 10.76 -32.67
C MET A 603 -14.95 9.82 -32.35
N ASN A 604 -13.74 10.34 -32.11
CA ASN A 604 -12.58 9.53 -31.79
C ASN A 604 -12.77 8.76 -30.47
N GLY A 605 -13.21 9.44 -29.41
CA GLY A 605 -13.49 8.80 -28.12
C GLY A 605 -14.64 7.79 -28.18
N PHE A 606 -15.72 8.10 -28.92
CA PHE A 606 -16.84 7.15 -29.11
C PHE A 606 -16.42 5.89 -29.88
N LEU A 607 -15.66 6.04 -30.97
CA LEU A 607 -15.20 4.89 -31.75
C LEU A 607 -14.16 4.05 -30.99
N GLY A 608 -13.30 4.70 -30.20
CA GLY A 608 -12.42 4.03 -29.24
C GLY A 608 -13.22 3.19 -28.24
N ALA A 609 -14.23 3.78 -27.61
CA ALA A 609 -15.13 3.09 -26.68
C ALA A 609 -15.86 1.91 -27.32
N CYS A 610 -16.32 2.05 -28.56
CA CYS A 610 -16.95 0.97 -29.30
C CYS A 610 -16.02 -0.21 -29.57
N GLY A 611 -14.70 0.03 -29.59
CA GLY A 611 -13.68 -0.99 -29.77
C GLY A 611 -13.39 -1.84 -28.53
N ARG A 612 -13.90 -1.48 -27.34
CA ARG A 612 -13.59 -2.16 -26.07
C ARG A 612 -14.57 -3.29 -25.75
N THR A 613 -13.99 -4.35 -25.18
CA THR A 613 -14.69 -5.56 -24.75
C THR A 613 -14.47 -5.81 -23.26
N GLU A 614 -15.39 -6.57 -22.65
CA GLU A 614 -15.26 -7.01 -21.27
C GLU A 614 -13.92 -7.73 -21.04
N ARG A 615 -13.17 -7.28 -20.02
CA ARG A 615 -11.80 -7.74 -19.68
C ARG A 615 -10.76 -7.63 -20.81
N GLY A 616 -11.03 -6.88 -21.88
CA GLY A 616 -10.11 -6.71 -23.00
C GLY A 616 -9.86 -7.96 -23.84
N ALA A 617 -10.71 -8.99 -23.70
CA ALA A 617 -10.59 -10.20 -24.49
C ALA A 617 -10.95 -9.91 -25.97
N PRO A 618 -10.16 -10.37 -26.97
CA PRO A 618 -10.44 -10.11 -28.40
C PRO A 618 -11.83 -10.59 -28.87
N LYS A 619 -12.40 -11.60 -28.20
CA LYS A 619 -13.74 -12.13 -28.44
C LYS A 619 -14.71 -11.88 -27.26
N GLY A 620 -14.38 -10.92 -26.39
CA GLY A 620 -15.20 -10.54 -25.25
C GLY A 620 -16.48 -9.79 -25.68
N ARG A 621 -17.43 -9.62 -24.74
CA ARG A 621 -18.67 -8.88 -24.98
C ARG A 621 -18.36 -7.40 -25.22
N PRO A 622 -18.80 -6.78 -26.33
CA PRO A 622 -18.56 -5.36 -26.57
C PRO A 622 -19.37 -4.47 -25.61
N ILE A 623 -18.69 -3.58 -24.89
CA ILE A 623 -19.28 -2.83 -23.76
C ILE A 623 -20.36 -1.84 -24.23
N VAL A 624 -20.06 -1.07 -25.29
CA VAL A 624 -21.01 -0.08 -25.83
C VAL A 624 -22.23 -0.75 -26.47
N LEU A 625 -22.08 -1.93 -27.07
CA LEU A 625 -23.20 -2.68 -27.63
C LEU A 625 -24.13 -3.20 -26.53
N ASP A 626 -23.57 -3.65 -25.41
CA ASP A 626 -24.33 -4.08 -24.24
C ASP A 626 -25.05 -2.90 -23.56
N TRP A 627 -24.38 -1.75 -23.45
CA TRP A 627 -25.01 -0.50 -23.01
C TRP A 627 -26.17 -0.08 -23.92
N TYR A 628 -26.00 -0.19 -25.25
CA TYR A 628 -27.07 0.06 -26.22
C TYR A 628 -28.25 -0.92 -26.04
N ALA A 629 -27.97 -2.21 -25.89
CA ALA A 629 -29.00 -3.24 -25.67
C ALA A 629 -29.79 -2.98 -24.38
N THR A 630 -29.09 -2.68 -23.29
CA THR A 630 -29.69 -2.33 -22.00
C THR A 630 -30.57 -1.09 -22.15
N SER A 631 -30.07 -0.05 -22.81
CA SER A 631 -30.80 1.19 -23.07
C SER A 631 -32.07 1.00 -23.91
N LEU A 632 -32.07 0.06 -24.86
CA LEU A 632 -33.29 -0.32 -25.57
C LEU A 632 -34.33 -0.96 -24.66
N THR A 633 -33.91 -1.84 -23.75
CA THR A 633 -34.83 -2.51 -22.82
C THR A 633 -35.38 -1.57 -21.74
N THR A 634 -34.56 -0.64 -21.25
CA THR A 634 -34.92 0.32 -20.19
C THR A 634 -35.48 1.64 -20.74
N HIS A 635 -35.46 1.81 -22.07
CA HIS A 635 -35.98 2.98 -22.79
C HIS A 635 -35.29 4.30 -22.39
N THR A 636 -33.97 4.24 -22.16
CA THR A 636 -33.15 5.42 -21.87
C THR A 636 -32.79 6.19 -23.15
N PRO A 637 -32.53 7.51 -23.08
CA PRO A 637 -32.15 8.32 -24.24
C PRO A 637 -30.82 7.90 -24.87
N ALA A 638 -29.97 7.18 -24.13
CA ALA A 638 -28.66 6.71 -24.59
C ALA A 638 -28.72 5.87 -25.86
N ALA A 639 -29.76 5.05 -26.05
CA ALA A 639 -29.93 4.30 -27.30
C ALA A 639 -30.05 5.23 -28.53
N THR A 640 -30.76 6.36 -28.37
CA THR A 640 -30.87 7.36 -29.44
C THR A 640 -29.55 8.09 -29.65
N GLY A 641 -28.85 8.42 -28.56
CA GLY A 641 -27.55 9.08 -28.60
C GLY A 641 -26.47 8.26 -29.31
N ILE A 642 -26.30 6.99 -28.93
CA ILE A 642 -25.34 6.05 -29.56
C ILE A 642 -25.62 5.90 -31.06
N ARG A 643 -26.90 5.75 -31.43
CA ARG A 643 -27.30 5.69 -32.85
C ARG A 643 -26.94 6.97 -33.60
N SER A 644 -27.14 8.14 -32.97
CA SER A 644 -26.81 9.44 -33.55
C SER A 644 -25.31 9.58 -33.80
N LEU A 645 -24.47 9.24 -32.82
CA LEU A 645 -23.01 9.29 -32.98
C LEU A 645 -22.52 8.33 -34.07
N MET A 646 -23.04 7.09 -34.10
CA MET A 646 -22.67 6.12 -35.12
C MET A 646 -23.06 6.58 -36.53
N ARG A 647 -24.25 7.20 -36.69
CA ARG A 647 -24.67 7.79 -37.97
C ARG A 647 -23.75 8.94 -38.37
N THR A 648 -23.41 9.82 -37.44
CA THR A 648 -22.48 10.93 -37.68
C THR A 648 -21.11 10.41 -38.12
N ALA A 649 -20.58 9.37 -37.48
CA ALA A 649 -19.30 8.76 -37.81
C ALA A 649 -19.30 8.11 -39.21
N LEU A 650 -20.39 7.43 -39.60
CA LEU A 650 -20.52 6.84 -40.94
C LEU A 650 -20.62 7.87 -42.06
N ASN A 651 -21.23 9.03 -41.77
CA ASN A 651 -21.38 10.11 -42.72
C ASN A 651 -20.12 10.96 -42.86
N ASP A 652 -19.33 11.08 -41.81
CA ASP A 652 -18.07 11.80 -41.84
C ASP A 652 -16.98 11.06 -42.63
N ARG A 653 -16.21 11.78 -43.44
CA ARG A 653 -15.20 11.18 -44.32
C ARG A 653 -14.03 10.60 -43.53
N ASP A 654 -13.63 11.28 -42.46
CA ASP A 654 -12.41 10.97 -41.71
C ASP A 654 -12.62 9.75 -40.78
N HIS A 655 -13.83 9.56 -40.26
CA HIS A 655 -14.16 8.52 -39.28
C HIS A 655 -14.87 7.28 -39.88
N ARG A 656 -15.40 7.36 -41.11
CA ARG A 656 -16.21 6.30 -41.73
C ARG A 656 -15.54 4.94 -41.75
N LYS A 657 -14.25 4.87 -42.08
CA LYS A 657 -13.53 3.59 -42.15
C LYS A 657 -13.51 2.92 -40.78
N HIS A 658 -13.14 3.67 -39.73
CA HIS A 658 -13.10 3.17 -38.37
C HIS A 658 -14.50 2.75 -37.86
N ALA A 659 -15.55 3.51 -38.20
CA ALA A 659 -16.93 3.12 -37.88
C ALA A 659 -17.35 1.79 -38.54
N LEU A 660 -17.00 1.57 -39.80
CA LEU A 660 -17.26 0.29 -40.49
C LEU A 660 -16.44 -0.85 -39.89
N ASP A 661 -15.20 -0.61 -39.48
CA ASP A 661 -14.36 -1.61 -38.80
C ASP A 661 -14.93 -2.00 -37.43
N VAL A 662 -15.48 -1.03 -36.67
CA VAL A 662 -16.21 -1.26 -35.42
C VAL A 662 -17.45 -2.15 -35.65
N LEU A 663 -18.29 -1.80 -36.63
CA LEU A 663 -19.49 -2.60 -36.93
C LEU A 663 -19.12 -4.02 -37.36
N SER A 664 -18.05 -4.18 -38.14
CA SER A 664 -17.53 -5.50 -38.53
C SER A 664 -17.12 -6.33 -37.31
N ARG A 665 -16.38 -5.74 -36.36
CA ARG A 665 -15.99 -6.40 -35.10
C ARG A 665 -17.19 -6.78 -34.23
N TRP A 666 -18.20 -5.93 -34.14
CA TRP A 666 -19.42 -6.26 -33.40
C TRP A 666 -20.19 -7.42 -34.02
N VAL A 667 -20.30 -7.48 -35.35
CA VAL A 667 -20.95 -8.61 -36.02
C VAL A 667 -20.17 -9.90 -35.79
N LEU A 668 -18.83 -9.86 -35.82
CA LEU A 668 -17.99 -11.04 -35.57
C LEU A 668 -18.03 -11.50 -34.10
N SER A 669 -18.26 -10.61 -33.14
CA SER A 669 -18.29 -10.94 -31.70
C SER A 669 -19.69 -11.23 -31.15
N ALA A 670 -20.76 -10.92 -31.89
CA ALA A 670 -22.14 -11.09 -31.43
C ALA A 670 -22.69 -12.52 -31.58
N GLU A 671 -22.00 -13.42 -32.27
CA GLU A 671 -22.45 -14.80 -32.45
C GLU A 671 -22.41 -15.58 -31.11
N GLY A 672 -23.57 -16.06 -30.66
CA GLY A 672 -23.70 -16.80 -29.39
C GLY A 672 -23.82 -15.94 -28.13
N VAL A 673 -23.81 -14.60 -28.26
CA VAL A 673 -24.01 -13.67 -27.13
C VAL A 673 -25.50 -13.32 -27.00
N PRO A 674 -26.16 -13.63 -25.86
CA PRO A 674 -27.57 -13.29 -25.66
C PRO A 674 -27.82 -11.78 -25.83
N GLY A 675 -28.87 -11.41 -26.59
CA GLY A 675 -29.27 -10.01 -26.77
C GLY A 675 -28.46 -9.21 -27.81
N ALA A 676 -27.21 -9.57 -28.09
CA ALA A 676 -26.35 -8.84 -29.03
C ALA A 676 -26.88 -8.83 -30.47
N GLU A 677 -27.42 -9.96 -30.96
CA GLU A 677 -28.05 -10.04 -32.28
C GLU A 677 -29.27 -9.11 -32.42
N SER A 678 -30.13 -9.07 -31.40
CA SER A 678 -31.31 -8.19 -31.39
C SER A 678 -30.91 -6.72 -31.35
N ALA A 679 -29.91 -6.38 -30.53
CA ALA A 679 -29.38 -5.03 -30.42
C ALA A 679 -28.77 -4.57 -31.76
N LEU A 680 -27.96 -5.41 -32.41
CA LEU A 680 -27.40 -5.11 -33.73
C LEU A 680 -28.48 -4.97 -34.80
N SER A 681 -29.48 -5.85 -34.82
CA SER A 681 -30.59 -5.76 -35.77
C SER A 681 -31.32 -4.43 -35.63
N HIS A 682 -31.60 -3.99 -34.40
CA HIS A 682 -32.26 -2.72 -34.13
C HIS A 682 -31.38 -1.51 -34.51
N LEU A 683 -30.09 -1.55 -34.17
CA LEU A 683 -29.14 -0.50 -34.52
C LEU A 683 -28.98 -0.35 -36.03
N LEU A 684 -28.70 -1.43 -36.74
CA LEU A 684 -28.48 -1.41 -38.20
C LEU A 684 -29.72 -0.97 -38.95
N SER A 685 -30.92 -1.40 -38.53
CA SER A 685 -32.17 -0.93 -39.10
C SER A 685 -32.38 0.58 -38.89
N GLY A 686 -32.00 1.09 -37.72
CA GLY A 686 -32.04 2.52 -37.41
C GLY A 686 -30.97 3.36 -38.10
N LEU A 687 -29.89 2.74 -38.59
CA LEU A 687 -28.83 3.41 -39.37
C LEU A 687 -29.07 3.34 -40.88
N ALA A 688 -29.85 2.37 -41.37
CA ALA A 688 -30.12 2.17 -42.79
C ALA A 688 -31.29 3.04 -43.33
N VAL A 689 -31.44 4.26 -42.81
CA VAL A 689 -32.52 5.18 -43.20
C VAL A 689 -32.26 5.74 -44.60
N ASP A 690 -31.01 6.14 -44.89
CA ASP A 690 -30.64 6.66 -46.20
C ASP A 690 -30.17 5.53 -47.15
N GLU A 691 -30.44 5.66 -48.45
CA GLU A 691 -30.05 4.61 -49.41
C GLU A 691 -28.54 4.42 -49.52
N GLN A 692 -27.79 5.51 -49.34
CA GLN A 692 -26.34 5.43 -49.35
C GLN A 692 -25.80 4.64 -48.15
N GLU A 693 -26.37 4.85 -46.96
CA GLU A 693 -26.01 4.15 -45.72
C GLU A 693 -26.39 2.67 -45.83
N ARG A 694 -27.60 2.38 -46.32
CA ARG A 694 -28.07 1.02 -46.57
C ARG A 694 -27.19 0.24 -47.54
N ARG A 695 -26.76 0.85 -48.65
CA ARG A 695 -25.80 0.20 -49.58
C ARG A 695 -24.46 -0.09 -48.93
N ARG A 696 -23.94 0.82 -48.10
CA ARG A 696 -22.67 0.65 -47.39
C ARG A 696 -22.77 -0.48 -46.35
N ILE A 697 -23.81 -0.49 -45.53
CA ILE A 697 -24.05 -1.54 -44.52
C ILE A 697 -24.28 -2.89 -45.20
N SER A 698 -25.08 -2.93 -46.26
CA SER A 698 -25.31 -4.15 -47.04
C SER A 698 -24.02 -4.66 -47.69
N HIS A 699 -23.16 -3.78 -48.20
CA HIS A 699 -21.86 -4.15 -48.73
C HIS A 699 -20.99 -4.76 -47.64
N LEU A 700 -20.85 -4.10 -46.48
CA LEU A 700 -20.09 -4.61 -45.33
C LEU A 700 -20.56 -6.01 -44.93
N LEU A 701 -21.86 -6.24 -44.77
CA LEU A 701 -22.40 -7.55 -44.36
C LEU A 701 -22.16 -8.64 -45.41
N ARG A 702 -22.08 -8.30 -46.70
CA ARG A 702 -21.78 -9.24 -47.79
C ARG A 702 -20.28 -9.55 -47.93
N THR A 703 -19.42 -8.60 -47.58
CA THR A 703 -17.96 -8.75 -47.70
C THR A 703 -17.29 -9.22 -46.40
N LEU A 704 -18.03 -9.25 -45.30
CA LEU A 704 -17.51 -9.68 -44.00
C LEU A 704 -17.09 -11.16 -44.06
N THR A 705 -15.84 -11.42 -43.67
CA THR A 705 -15.27 -12.77 -43.57
C THR A 705 -14.89 -13.03 -42.11
N GLY A 706 -15.27 -14.19 -41.59
CA GLY A 706 -14.86 -14.63 -40.25
C GLY A 706 -13.45 -15.24 -40.26
N ASP A 707 -12.99 -15.70 -39.08
CA ASP A 707 -11.66 -16.32 -38.90
C ASP A 707 -11.43 -17.51 -39.86
N ASP A 708 -12.49 -18.25 -40.20
CA ASP A 708 -12.46 -19.41 -41.11
C ASP A 708 -12.55 -19.03 -42.60
N GLY A 709 -12.49 -17.73 -42.93
CA GLY A 709 -12.61 -17.22 -44.31
C GLY A 709 -14.02 -17.30 -44.91
N THR A 710 -14.99 -17.87 -44.19
CA THR A 710 -16.40 -17.93 -44.59
C THR A 710 -17.21 -16.75 -44.06
N GLN A 711 -18.31 -16.41 -44.74
CA GLN A 711 -19.21 -15.37 -44.28
C GLN A 711 -19.96 -15.81 -43.00
N PRO A 712 -19.99 -14.99 -41.92
CA PRO A 712 -20.66 -15.37 -40.68
C PRO A 712 -22.17 -15.58 -40.86
N PRO A 713 -22.78 -16.64 -40.29
CA PRO A 713 -24.23 -16.88 -40.38
C PRO A 713 -25.06 -15.70 -39.89
N LEU A 714 -24.61 -15.03 -38.83
CA LEU A 714 -25.23 -13.84 -38.27
C LEU A 714 -25.30 -12.69 -39.29
N ALA A 715 -24.28 -12.51 -40.13
CA ALA A 715 -24.27 -11.45 -41.15
C ALA A 715 -25.41 -11.63 -42.17
N ASN A 716 -25.75 -12.88 -42.53
CA ASN A 716 -26.88 -13.18 -43.41
C ASN A 716 -28.23 -12.89 -42.74
N ARG A 717 -28.38 -13.21 -41.45
CA ARG A 717 -29.59 -12.89 -40.69
C ARG A 717 -29.80 -11.38 -40.56
N LEU A 718 -28.74 -10.63 -40.25
CA LEU A 718 -28.77 -9.17 -40.19
C LEU A 718 -29.06 -8.54 -41.56
N LEU A 719 -28.50 -9.09 -42.65
CA LEU A 719 -28.79 -8.63 -44.01
C LEU A 719 -30.27 -8.80 -44.37
N ALA A 720 -30.90 -9.90 -43.95
CA ALA A 720 -32.32 -10.14 -44.15
C ALA A 720 -33.24 -9.24 -43.30
N ALA A 721 -32.73 -8.74 -42.16
CA ALA A 721 -33.46 -7.86 -41.26
C ALA A 721 -33.42 -6.37 -41.66
N LEU A 722 -32.58 -5.99 -42.63
CA LEU A 722 -32.52 -4.59 -43.10
C LEU A 722 -33.83 -4.18 -43.80
N PRO A 723 -34.31 -2.93 -43.59
CA PRO A 723 -35.51 -2.45 -44.25
C PRO A 723 -35.36 -2.46 -45.78
N LEU A 724 -36.37 -3.00 -46.46
CA LEU A 724 -36.50 -2.97 -47.92
C LEU A 724 -36.73 -1.52 -48.40
N PRO A 725 -36.30 -1.17 -49.63
CA PRO A 725 -36.41 0.19 -50.18
C PRO A 725 -37.80 0.79 -50.17
#